data_AF-A0A496CGU8-F1
#
_entry.id   AF-A0A496CGU8-F1
#
_cell.length_a   1.000
_cell.length_b   1.000
_cell.length_c   1.000
_cell.angle_alpha   90.00
_cell.angle_beta   90.00
_cell.angle_gamma   90.00
#
_symmetry.space_group_name_H-M   'P 1'
#
loop_
_entity.id
_entity.type
_entity.pdbx_description
1 polymer ?
#
loop_
_entity_poly.entity_id
_entity_poly.type
_entity_poly.pdbx_seq_one_letter_code
_entity_poly.pdbx_strand_id
1 'polypeptide(L)'
;MNLYIFNETNPATSYGIGTYIKELVVVLKNSGVNVCVVNLNSDKLQIMSEEIEGVLYLYFPPPIQWSNELSEHWDLYHHNIVYWLQLHIKNKENLIFHLNYNKKGKLAKELKDVFKCKIILTVHYLDWCFKLLGNQVRLKKILETQQLVQRDKEIELLKDSFQIEKDTFQIVDYIICLSNKTRQILQDDYKINSNKIVTICNGLTDTTSVSEKSMLRQKFNIPLNVPIILFVGRVDNSKGLKYALRGFRIILKMCPDCRFIIAGNGDFDLHMAECEDIWMNVIWTGLIKKEKVYELYTIADLGIMPSFHEQCSYVAIEMMMHGLPIVCSTSAGLYEMVENNITGLHIPVIEYTDKTEIDSSLLAEKMLYLLQHPIEAKQMGQNGRRRYLNNYSSNIFRGNMLKIYESCWHSDDGKIKVLIVTGQSNHNWEVSHLAIKQILENSGLFTVNVAISPETGKIMSNFNLDFASYQLVVLDYNGDRWPEETEKSFLDFVEKGGGVIIYHAANNAFRDWKEYNRIIGFGGWEDRDETAGPYIYMRDGRLVYDKESYGCAGSHGIQHEFVLNCSNPEHPVTKGLPVAWRHAQDELYDRMRGPGIVKDVLFWGYSDPATKGSGRDEMAIFTVDYGKARIFHTTLGHAGNTLDNNIAMQCAGFQVTLLRGAEWAATGNVTQPVPDDFPTEKSISLRKNYK
;
A
#
# COMPACT_ATOMS: atom_id res chain seq x y z
N MET A 1 -1.83 -4.60 23.00
CA MET A 1 -1.76 -5.69 22.01
C MET A 1 -0.57 -6.58 22.35
N ASN A 2 -0.72 -7.90 22.24
CA ASN A 2 0.35 -8.85 22.54
C ASN A 2 0.76 -9.55 21.24
N LEU A 3 2.01 -9.36 20.81
CA LEU A 3 2.54 -9.84 19.54
C LEU A 3 3.61 -10.90 19.78
N TYR A 4 3.39 -12.10 19.27
CA TYR A 4 4.33 -13.22 19.31
C TYR A 4 4.83 -13.52 17.90
N ILE A 5 6.09 -13.20 17.65
CA ILE A 5 6.72 -13.33 16.34
C ILE A 5 7.48 -14.66 16.30
N PHE A 6 6.98 -15.63 15.54
CA PHE A 6 7.64 -16.92 15.34
C PHE A 6 8.71 -16.81 14.28
N ASN A 7 9.93 -17.21 14.61
CA ASN A 7 11.05 -17.33 13.71
C ASN A 7 11.61 -18.75 13.79
N GLU A 8 12.03 -19.34 12.67
CA GLU A 8 12.63 -20.67 12.65
C GLU A 8 14.10 -20.58 12.27
N THR A 9 14.98 -21.16 13.10
CA THR A 9 16.42 -21.14 12.85
C THR A 9 16.74 -22.03 11.64
N ASN A 10 17.13 -21.40 10.54
CA ASN A 10 17.52 -22.01 9.27
C ASN A 10 18.73 -21.23 8.72
N PRO A 11 19.65 -21.79 7.91
CA PRO A 11 20.68 -21.03 7.20
C PRO A 11 20.23 -19.67 6.60
N ALA A 12 18.98 -19.56 6.13
CA ALA A 12 18.40 -18.31 5.63
C ALA A 12 18.27 -17.17 6.68
N THR A 13 18.22 -17.50 7.98
CA THR A 13 18.20 -16.54 9.10
C THR A 13 19.51 -15.76 9.27
N SER A 14 20.60 -16.24 8.69
CA SER A 14 21.86 -15.48 8.61
C SER A 14 21.82 -14.36 7.55
N TYR A 15 20.72 -14.24 6.80
CA TYR A 15 20.55 -13.31 5.69
C TYR A 15 19.25 -12.48 5.85
N GLY A 16 18.55 -12.16 4.75
CA GLY A 16 17.44 -11.20 4.73
C GLY A 16 16.27 -11.51 5.69
N ILE A 17 15.97 -12.78 5.95
CA ILE A 17 14.89 -13.16 6.89
C ILE A 17 15.26 -12.77 8.32
N GLY A 18 16.53 -12.91 8.72
CA GLY A 18 16.99 -12.47 10.02
C GLY A 18 17.00 -10.95 10.15
N THR A 19 17.38 -10.24 9.09
CA THR A 19 17.29 -8.77 9.04
C THR A 19 15.86 -8.29 9.22
N TYR A 20 14.88 -8.95 8.62
CA TYR A 20 13.47 -8.61 8.78
C TYR A 20 13.01 -8.64 10.24
N ILE A 21 13.33 -9.68 10.99
CA ILE A 21 12.98 -9.77 12.41
C ILE A 21 13.66 -8.66 13.21
N LYS A 22 14.95 -8.41 12.95
CA LYS A 22 15.70 -7.35 13.64
C LYS A 22 15.07 -5.98 13.40
N GLU A 23 14.80 -5.62 12.14
CA GLU A 23 14.17 -4.35 11.81
C GLU A 23 12.74 -4.28 12.36
N LEU A 24 11.95 -5.35 12.27
CA LEU A 24 10.60 -5.41 12.82
C LEU A 24 10.58 -5.16 14.33
N VAL A 25 11.47 -5.82 15.08
CA VAL A 25 11.59 -5.60 16.53
C VAL A 25 12.03 -4.16 16.82
N VAL A 26 13.01 -3.63 16.08
CA VAL A 26 13.48 -2.26 16.25
C VAL A 26 12.36 -1.25 16.03
N VAL A 27 11.56 -1.38 14.96
CA VAL A 27 10.50 -0.40 14.65
C VAL A 27 9.29 -0.50 15.56
N LEU A 28 9.06 -1.66 16.19
CA LEU A 28 7.99 -1.84 17.16
C LEU A 28 8.35 -1.40 18.57
N LYS A 29 9.62 -1.07 18.85
CA LYS A 29 9.99 -0.48 20.15
C LYS A 29 9.21 0.81 20.41
N ASN A 30 8.79 1.00 21.66
CA ASN A 30 8.04 2.18 22.11
C ASN A 30 6.72 2.43 21.36
N SER A 31 6.15 1.42 20.71
CA SER A 31 4.86 1.53 20.01
C SER A 31 3.64 1.15 20.88
N GLY A 32 3.86 0.79 22.15
CA GLY A 32 2.82 0.23 23.02
C GLY A 32 2.45 -1.23 22.71
N VAL A 33 3.15 -1.87 21.76
CA VAL A 33 3.01 -3.29 21.45
C VAL A 33 3.93 -4.11 22.35
N ASN A 34 3.38 -5.09 23.06
CA ASN A 34 4.16 -6.05 23.82
C ASN A 34 4.68 -7.13 22.86
N VAL A 35 5.99 -7.18 22.63
CA VAL A 35 6.61 -8.07 21.63
C VAL A 35 7.34 -9.23 22.32
N CYS A 36 7.06 -10.43 21.85
CA CYS A 36 7.79 -11.65 22.18
C CYS A 36 8.28 -12.31 20.88
N VAL A 37 9.54 -12.71 20.80
CA VAL A 37 10.11 -13.45 19.66
C VAL A 37 10.26 -14.91 20.06
N VAL A 38 9.61 -15.80 19.31
CA VAL A 38 9.62 -17.25 19.53
C VAL A 38 10.52 -17.90 18.48
N ASN A 39 11.73 -18.26 18.88
CA ASN A 39 12.72 -18.92 18.03
C ASN A 39 12.56 -20.44 18.11
N LEU A 40 12.07 -21.04 17.03
CA LEU A 40 11.96 -22.47 16.83
C LEU A 40 13.28 -23.05 16.29
N ASN A 41 13.50 -24.34 16.54
CA ASN A 41 14.66 -25.07 16.03
C ASN A 41 16.00 -24.41 16.42
N SER A 42 16.04 -23.78 17.60
CA SER A 42 17.18 -23.03 18.08
C SER A 42 18.36 -23.94 18.43
N ASP A 43 19.57 -23.42 18.24
CA ASP A 43 20.84 -24.04 18.65
C ASP A 43 21.01 -24.20 20.18
N LYS A 44 20.10 -23.66 21.00
CA LYS A 44 20.10 -23.89 22.45
C LYS A 44 19.78 -25.36 22.76
N LEU A 45 20.44 -25.90 23.78
CA LEU A 45 20.28 -27.31 24.18
C LEU A 45 18.98 -27.60 24.95
N GLN A 46 18.30 -26.56 25.44
CA GLN A 46 17.09 -26.65 26.23
C GLN A 46 16.20 -25.42 25.98
N ILE A 47 14.94 -25.50 26.40
CA ILE A 47 14.06 -24.33 26.35
C ILE A 47 14.64 -23.23 27.22
N MET A 48 14.85 -22.05 26.63
CA MET A 48 15.44 -20.90 27.30
C MET A 48 14.64 -19.64 26.99
N SER A 49 14.70 -18.67 27.90
CA SER A 49 14.18 -17.33 27.67
C SER A 49 15.23 -16.28 28.03
N GLU A 50 15.30 -15.21 27.26
CA GLU A 50 16.12 -14.03 27.59
C GLU A 50 15.33 -12.76 27.29
N GLU A 51 15.63 -11.68 28.00
CA GLU A 51 15.04 -10.36 27.73
C GLU A 51 16.13 -9.43 27.22
N ILE A 52 15.93 -8.90 26.01
CA ILE A 52 16.88 -8.00 25.36
C ILE A 52 16.13 -6.71 25.02
N GLU A 53 16.56 -5.61 25.62
CA GLU A 53 15.99 -4.27 25.38
C GLU A 53 14.45 -4.23 25.51
N GLY A 54 13.91 -4.91 26.53
CA GLY A 54 12.47 -4.96 26.83
C GLY A 54 11.65 -5.90 25.96
N VAL A 55 12.31 -6.75 25.15
CA VAL A 55 11.67 -7.77 24.31
C VAL A 55 12.03 -9.15 24.83
N LEU A 56 11.02 -10.00 25.04
CA LEU A 56 11.20 -11.39 25.46
C LEU A 56 11.54 -12.26 24.25
N TYR A 57 12.63 -13.02 24.34
CA TYR A 57 13.04 -14.01 23.36
C TYR A 57 12.90 -15.40 23.98
N LEU A 58 12.15 -16.28 23.32
CA LEU A 58 12.01 -17.69 23.69
C LEU A 58 12.76 -18.54 22.68
N TYR A 59 13.53 -19.52 23.16
CA TYR A 59 14.29 -20.45 22.33
C TYR A 59 13.82 -21.87 22.60
N PHE A 60 13.33 -22.52 21.55
CA PHE A 60 12.93 -23.91 21.58
C PHE A 60 13.96 -24.75 20.82
N PRO A 61 14.58 -25.76 21.46
CA PRO A 61 15.56 -26.63 20.82
C PRO A 61 14.93 -27.42 19.65
N PRO A 62 15.74 -27.99 18.75
CA PRO A 62 15.25 -28.97 17.76
C PRO A 62 14.52 -30.15 18.43
N PRO A 63 13.60 -30.82 17.72
CA PRO A 63 12.97 -32.04 18.21
C PRO A 63 14.00 -33.16 18.50
N ILE A 64 13.76 -33.96 19.54
CA ILE A 64 14.67 -35.04 19.97
C ILE A 64 14.53 -36.26 19.05
N GLN A 65 15.60 -36.57 18.29
CA GLN A 65 15.88 -37.78 17.48
C GLN A 65 15.16 -37.99 16.13
N TRP A 66 15.95 -38.52 15.18
CA TRP A 66 15.66 -38.74 13.75
C TRP A 66 15.19 -40.17 13.45
N SER A 67 14.01 -40.31 12.83
CA SER A 67 13.63 -41.46 12.00
C SER A 67 12.95 -40.95 10.71
N ASN A 68 12.99 -41.75 9.64
CA ASN A 68 12.70 -41.32 8.25
C ASN A 68 11.22 -41.00 7.92
N GLU A 69 10.38 -40.72 8.91
CA GLU A 69 8.99 -40.26 8.71
C GLU A 69 8.89 -38.77 9.11
N LEU A 70 9.23 -37.91 8.16
CA LEU A 70 9.58 -36.50 8.33
C LEU A 70 8.42 -35.53 8.56
N SER A 71 7.14 -35.95 8.56
CA SER A 71 5.99 -35.03 8.77
C SER A 71 5.46 -35.06 10.19
N GLU A 72 5.19 -36.24 10.75
CA GLU A 72 4.51 -36.40 12.05
C GLU A 72 5.31 -35.82 13.23
N HIS A 73 6.64 -35.88 13.16
CA HIS A 73 7.51 -35.32 14.21
C HIS A 73 7.43 -33.79 14.30
N TRP A 74 7.31 -33.10 13.16
CA TRP A 74 7.14 -31.64 13.16
C TRP A 74 5.77 -31.23 13.66
N ASP A 75 4.76 -32.06 13.40
CA ASP A 75 3.42 -31.84 13.91
C ASP A 75 3.38 -31.97 15.43
N LEU A 76 4.02 -33.02 15.99
CA LEU A 76 4.19 -33.17 17.44
C LEU A 76 5.03 -32.04 18.05
N TYR A 77 6.08 -31.61 17.37
CA TYR A 77 6.91 -30.48 17.79
C TYR A 77 6.09 -29.19 17.91
N HIS A 78 5.32 -28.84 16.87
CA HIS A 78 4.42 -27.68 16.92
C HIS A 78 3.36 -27.81 18.01
N HIS A 79 2.74 -28.98 18.15
CA HIS A 79 1.77 -29.25 19.20
C HIS A 79 2.35 -29.00 20.60
N ASN A 80 3.55 -29.53 20.88
CA ASN A 80 4.22 -29.36 22.17
C ASN A 80 4.58 -27.89 22.45
N ILE A 81 4.99 -27.13 21.43
CA ILE A 81 5.25 -25.69 21.57
C ILE A 81 3.96 -24.94 21.91
N VAL A 82 2.87 -25.21 21.20
CA VAL A 82 1.58 -24.56 21.45
C VAL A 82 1.06 -24.89 22.86
N TYR A 83 1.18 -26.15 23.28
CA TYR A 83 0.87 -26.57 24.65
C TYR A 83 1.70 -25.81 25.68
N TRP A 84 3.01 -25.70 25.46
CA TRP A 84 3.89 -24.93 26.35
C TRP A 84 3.48 -23.45 26.39
N LEU A 85 3.22 -22.82 25.24
CA LEU A 85 2.76 -21.44 25.17
C LEU A 85 1.41 -21.25 25.88
N GLN A 86 0.50 -22.20 25.81
CA GLN A 86 -0.81 -22.13 26.47
C GLN A 86 -0.67 -21.95 28.00
N LEU A 87 0.35 -22.60 28.59
CA LEU A 87 0.68 -22.54 30.00
C LEU A 87 1.41 -21.26 30.40
N HIS A 88 2.19 -20.66 29.49
CA HIS A 88 3.12 -19.56 29.80
C HIS A 88 2.65 -18.17 29.32
N ILE A 89 1.76 -18.10 28.33
CA ILE A 89 1.14 -16.83 27.90
C ILE A 89 0.09 -16.41 28.94
N LYS A 90 0.45 -15.44 29.78
CA LYS A 90 -0.42 -14.90 30.83
C LYS A 90 -1.51 -13.99 30.28
N ASN A 91 -1.13 -13.01 29.45
CA ASN A 91 -2.07 -12.07 28.84
C ASN A 91 -2.48 -12.57 27.44
N LYS A 92 -3.74 -13.00 27.32
CA LYS A 92 -4.32 -13.54 26.08
C LYS A 92 -5.21 -12.54 25.34
N GLU A 93 -5.29 -11.29 25.81
CA GLU A 93 -6.05 -10.23 25.13
C GLU A 93 -5.31 -9.76 23.88
N ASN A 94 -6.06 -9.53 22.80
CA ASN A 94 -5.57 -8.99 21.53
C ASN A 94 -4.28 -9.69 21.05
N LEU A 95 -4.31 -11.02 21.04
CA LEU A 95 -3.15 -11.89 20.81
C LEU A 95 -2.89 -12.11 19.31
N ILE A 96 -1.78 -11.58 18.81
CA ILE A 96 -1.36 -11.78 17.42
C ILE A 96 -0.17 -12.73 17.37
N PHE A 97 -0.30 -13.78 16.59
CA PHE A 97 0.82 -14.64 16.22
C PHE A 97 1.30 -14.26 14.82
N HIS A 98 2.51 -13.73 14.72
CA HIS A 98 3.13 -13.40 13.45
C HIS A 98 4.14 -14.48 13.08
N LEU A 99 3.75 -15.33 12.12
CA LEU A 99 4.60 -16.36 11.57
C LEU A 99 5.57 -15.72 10.56
N ASN A 100 6.82 -15.52 10.98
CA ASN A 100 7.90 -15.10 10.12
C ASN A 100 8.54 -16.34 9.50
N TYR A 101 7.99 -16.74 8.36
CA TYR A 101 8.35 -17.97 7.66
C TYR A 101 7.89 -19.25 8.39
N ASN A 102 6.66 -19.71 8.11
CA ASN A 102 6.21 -21.05 8.45
C ASN A 102 5.29 -21.59 7.34
N LYS A 103 5.72 -22.68 6.70
CA LYS A 103 5.02 -23.28 5.55
C LYS A 103 4.21 -24.51 5.91
N LYS A 104 4.20 -24.91 7.19
CA LYS A 104 3.45 -26.07 7.67
C LYS A 104 2.24 -25.56 8.43
N GLY A 105 1.08 -25.56 7.78
CA GLY A 105 -0.19 -25.06 8.32
C GLY A 105 -0.57 -25.64 9.68
N LYS A 106 0.04 -26.75 10.10
CA LYS A 106 -0.13 -27.35 11.42
C LYS A 106 0.12 -26.38 12.57
N LEU A 107 1.21 -25.60 12.57
CA LEU A 107 1.45 -24.65 13.68
C LEU A 107 0.35 -23.60 13.75
N ALA A 108 -0.03 -23.04 12.61
CA ALA A 108 -1.11 -22.05 12.52
C ALA A 108 -2.45 -22.64 13.00
N LYS A 109 -2.73 -23.90 12.65
CA LYS A 109 -3.93 -24.63 13.08
C LYS A 109 -3.94 -24.84 14.60
N GLU A 110 -2.88 -25.40 15.17
CA GLU A 110 -2.77 -25.63 16.61
C GLU A 110 -2.90 -24.32 17.40
N LEU A 111 -2.30 -23.22 16.93
CA LEU A 111 -2.44 -21.91 17.54
C LEU A 111 -3.90 -21.42 17.53
N LYS A 112 -4.63 -21.59 16.42
CA LYS A 112 -6.05 -21.23 16.33
C LYS A 112 -6.95 -22.10 17.20
N ASP A 113 -6.63 -23.39 17.31
CA ASP A 113 -7.40 -24.34 18.12
C ASP A 113 -7.28 -24.02 19.62
N VAL A 114 -6.13 -23.49 20.06
CA VAL A 114 -5.83 -23.25 21.47
C VAL A 114 -6.09 -21.80 21.92
N PHE A 115 -5.95 -20.81 21.02
CA PHE A 115 -6.03 -19.39 21.37
C PHE A 115 -7.07 -18.64 20.54
N LYS A 116 -7.85 -17.76 21.20
CA LYS A 116 -8.57 -16.67 20.52
C LYS A 116 -7.57 -15.63 20.03
N CYS A 117 -7.05 -15.82 18.84
CA CYS A 117 -5.94 -15.03 18.29
C CYS A 117 -6.19 -14.62 16.84
N LYS A 118 -5.28 -13.79 16.32
CA LYS A 118 -5.13 -13.52 14.89
C LYS A 118 -3.76 -14.00 14.44
N ILE A 119 -3.69 -14.63 13.28
CA ILE A 119 -2.45 -15.14 12.71
C ILE A 119 -2.11 -14.36 11.45
N ILE A 120 -0.92 -13.77 11.44
CA ILE A 120 -0.32 -13.12 10.29
C ILE A 120 0.83 -13.98 9.81
N LEU A 121 0.96 -14.20 8.50
CA LEU A 121 2.08 -14.90 7.90
C LEU A 121 2.81 -13.98 6.93
N THR A 122 4.11 -13.80 7.12
CA THR A 122 4.96 -13.10 6.13
C THR A 122 5.59 -14.11 5.18
N VAL A 123 5.33 -13.92 3.88
CA VAL A 123 5.90 -14.71 2.79
C VAL A 123 7.18 -14.02 2.31
N HIS A 124 8.34 -14.63 2.59
CA HIS A 124 9.65 -14.14 2.12
C HIS A 124 10.02 -14.69 0.74
N TYR A 125 9.53 -15.90 0.43
CA TYR A 125 9.69 -16.58 -0.86
C TYR A 125 8.69 -17.73 -0.97
N LEU A 126 8.42 -18.17 -2.20
CA LEU A 126 7.63 -19.38 -2.50
C LEU A 126 8.60 -20.51 -2.90
N ASP A 127 8.37 -21.74 -2.45
CA ASP A 127 9.39 -22.81 -2.57
C ASP A 127 9.74 -23.16 -4.02
N TRP A 128 8.74 -23.11 -4.91
CA TRP A 128 8.95 -23.37 -6.33
C TRP A 128 9.90 -22.35 -6.96
N CYS A 129 10.08 -21.15 -6.40
CA CYS A 129 10.97 -20.13 -6.95
C CYS A 129 12.44 -20.57 -6.93
N PHE A 130 12.87 -21.38 -5.96
CA PHE A 130 14.23 -21.93 -5.95
C PHE A 130 14.40 -23.06 -6.95
N LYS A 131 13.41 -23.97 -7.04
CA LYS A 131 13.44 -25.13 -7.94
C LYS A 131 13.31 -24.72 -9.41
N LEU A 132 12.52 -23.69 -9.69
CA LEU A 132 12.20 -23.23 -11.05
C LEU A 132 12.84 -21.89 -11.39
N LEU A 133 13.73 -21.36 -10.55
CA LEU A 133 14.36 -20.03 -10.74
C LEU A 133 13.32 -18.93 -11.04
N GLY A 134 12.23 -18.92 -10.29
CA GLY A 134 11.15 -17.95 -10.44
C GLY A 134 10.26 -18.12 -11.69
N ASN A 135 10.47 -19.16 -12.51
CA ASN A 135 9.73 -19.37 -13.76
C ASN A 135 8.24 -19.68 -13.54
N GLN A 136 7.40 -18.66 -13.68
CA GLN A 136 5.96 -18.76 -13.46
C GLN A 136 5.27 -19.52 -14.61
N VAL A 137 5.77 -19.38 -15.84
CA VAL A 137 5.24 -20.10 -17.01
C VAL A 137 5.35 -21.62 -16.81
N ARG A 138 6.52 -22.09 -16.36
CA ARG A 138 6.77 -23.50 -16.08
C ARG A 138 5.95 -24.00 -14.89
N LEU A 139 5.79 -23.18 -13.84
CA LEU A 139 4.91 -23.51 -12.71
C LEU A 139 3.47 -23.78 -13.19
N LYS A 140 2.88 -22.84 -13.94
CA LYS A 140 1.51 -22.97 -14.45
C LYS A 140 1.32 -24.24 -15.26
N LYS A 141 2.26 -24.51 -16.19
CA LYS A 141 2.26 -25.75 -16.97
C LYS A 141 2.31 -27.01 -16.11
N ILE A 142 3.16 -27.02 -15.07
CA ILE A 142 3.25 -28.14 -14.12
C ILE A 142 1.91 -28.34 -13.40
N LEU A 143 1.26 -27.26 -12.95
CA LEU A 143 0.00 -27.31 -12.21
C LEU A 143 -1.19 -27.73 -13.10
N GLU A 144 -1.24 -27.29 -14.35
CA GLU A 144 -2.30 -27.63 -15.33
C GLU A 144 -2.24 -29.07 -15.83
N THR A 145 -1.05 -29.67 -15.86
CA THR A 145 -0.84 -31.01 -16.42
C THR A 145 -1.44 -32.09 -15.50
N GLN A 146 -2.59 -32.68 -15.89
CA GLN A 146 -3.25 -33.82 -15.22
C GLN A 146 -2.64 -35.19 -15.58
N GLN A 147 -1.99 -35.33 -16.73
CA GLN A 147 -1.40 -36.59 -17.21
C GLN A 147 0.07 -36.40 -17.58
N LEU A 148 0.92 -37.35 -17.15
CA LEU A 148 2.34 -37.58 -17.51
C LEU A 148 3.45 -37.04 -16.59
N VAL A 149 3.31 -37.14 -15.26
CA VAL A 149 4.51 -37.08 -14.37
C VAL A 149 4.47 -38.09 -13.22
N GLN A 150 3.91 -39.29 -13.44
CA GLN A 150 4.07 -40.40 -12.48
C GLN A 150 5.52 -40.95 -12.40
N ARG A 151 6.50 -40.27 -13.01
CA ARG A 151 7.90 -40.72 -13.08
C ARG A 151 8.95 -39.65 -12.74
N ASP A 152 8.56 -38.42 -12.40
CA ASP A 152 9.51 -37.40 -11.92
C ASP A 152 9.16 -36.98 -10.49
N LYS A 153 9.90 -37.57 -9.55
CA LYS A 153 9.74 -37.36 -8.11
C LYS A 153 9.92 -35.90 -7.71
N GLU A 154 10.69 -35.10 -8.45
CA GLU A 154 10.92 -33.69 -8.11
C GLU A 154 9.69 -32.83 -8.37
N ILE A 155 8.95 -33.13 -9.44
CA ILE A 155 7.71 -32.43 -9.80
C ILE A 155 6.59 -32.78 -8.81
N GLU A 156 6.49 -34.04 -8.39
CA GLU A 156 5.54 -34.46 -7.35
C GLU A 156 5.79 -33.70 -6.05
N LEU A 157 7.04 -33.70 -5.57
CA LEU A 157 7.44 -32.94 -4.38
C LEU A 157 7.19 -31.42 -4.52
N LEU A 158 7.27 -30.86 -5.73
CA LEU A 158 6.95 -29.45 -5.98
C LEU A 158 5.44 -29.20 -5.86
N LYS A 159 4.61 -30.07 -6.43
CA LYS A 159 3.14 -29.97 -6.34
C LYS A 159 2.68 -30.10 -4.89
N ASP A 160 3.24 -31.06 -4.14
CA ASP A 160 2.92 -31.24 -2.72
C ASP A 160 3.29 -30.01 -1.90
N SER A 161 4.51 -29.48 -2.11
CA SER A 161 4.97 -28.25 -1.45
C SER A 161 4.07 -27.06 -1.76
N PHE A 162 3.64 -26.90 -3.02
CA PHE A 162 2.72 -25.85 -3.44
C PHE A 162 1.35 -25.98 -2.74
N GLN A 163 0.82 -27.20 -2.66
CA GLN A 163 -0.47 -27.46 -2.01
C GLN A 163 -0.40 -27.19 -0.50
N ILE A 164 0.68 -27.60 0.17
CA ILE A 164 0.92 -27.34 1.60
C ILE A 164 1.01 -25.83 1.89
N GLU A 165 1.74 -25.07 1.05
CA GLU A 165 1.78 -23.60 1.15
C GLU A 165 0.38 -23.00 1.00
N LYS A 166 -0.37 -23.45 -0.02
CA LYS A 166 -1.74 -23.00 -0.29
C LYS A 166 -2.67 -23.25 0.90
N ASP A 167 -2.64 -24.44 1.48
CA ASP A 167 -3.46 -24.79 2.64
C ASP A 167 -3.09 -23.93 3.85
N THR A 168 -1.81 -23.65 4.05
CA THR A 168 -1.32 -22.76 5.10
C THR A 168 -1.87 -21.33 4.93
N PHE A 169 -1.86 -20.79 3.70
CA PHE A 169 -2.42 -19.48 3.38
C PHE A 169 -3.93 -19.40 3.63
N GLN A 170 -4.65 -20.51 3.51
CA GLN A 170 -6.09 -20.55 3.84
C GLN A 170 -6.34 -20.49 5.35
N ILE A 171 -5.45 -21.06 6.18
CA ILE A 171 -5.61 -21.12 7.64
C ILE A 171 -5.39 -19.75 8.31
N VAL A 172 -4.36 -19.01 7.90
CA VAL A 172 -3.98 -17.74 8.54
C VAL A 172 -5.00 -16.63 8.29
N ASP A 173 -5.03 -15.57 9.10
CA ASP A 173 -6.00 -14.47 8.93
C ASP A 173 -5.52 -13.45 7.89
N TYR A 174 -4.23 -13.10 7.95
CA TYR A 174 -3.59 -12.19 7.00
C TYR A 174 -2.27 -12.75 6.50
N ILE A 175 -1.93 -12.38 5.27
CA ILE A 175 -0.71 -12.74 4.58
C ILE A 175 -0.02 -11.45 4.16
N ILE A 176 1.16 -11.21 4.70
CA ILE A 176 2.05 -10.16 4.24
C ILE A 176 2.90 -10.72 3.11
N CYS A 177 2.80 -10.10 1.94
CA CYS A 177 3.71 -10.33 0.82
C CYS A 177 4.57 -9.08 0.60
N LEU A 178 5.78 -9.26 0.08
CA LEU A 178 6.75 -8.16 0.02
C LEU A 178 6.78 -7.43 -1.34
N SER A 179 5.93 -7.85 -2.30
CA SER A 179 5.79 -7.21 -3.62
C SER A 179 4.40 -7.45 -4.21
N ASN A 180 3.95 -6.54 -5.09
CA ASN A 180 2.68 -6.67 -5.79
C ASN A 180 2.67 -7.84 -6.78
N LYS A 181 3.82 -8.20 -7.36
CA LYS A 181 3.95 -9.42 -8.16
C LYS A 181 3.67 -10.68 -7.33
N THR A 182 4.13 -10.71 -6.08
CA THR A 182 3.82 -11.83 -5.17
C THR A 182 2.34 -11.81 -4.78
N ARG A 183 1.75 -10.63 -4.54
CA ARG A 183 0.30 -10.49 -4.33
C ARG A 183 -0.49 -11.10 -5.49
N GLN A 184 -0.13 -10.77 -6.73
CA GLN A 184 -0.75 -11.32 -7.94
C GLN A 184 -0.59 -12.85 -8.02
N ILE A 185 0.61 -13.40 -7.77
CA ILE A 185 0.82 -14.85 -7.73
C ILE A 185 -0.08 -15.53 -6.68
N LEU A 186 -0.21 -14.94 -5.50
CA LEU A 186 -1.09 -15.48 -4.45
C LEU A 186 -2.58 -15.45 -4.86
N GLN A 187 -3.00 -14.42 -5.58
CA GLN A 187 -4.38 -14.29 -6.09
C GLN A 187 -4.65 -15.21 -7.28
N ASP A 188 -3.75 -15.22 -8.26
CA ASP A 188 -3.97 -15.86 -9.55
C ASP A 188 -3.63 -17.35 -9.52
N ASP A 189 -2.51 -17.72 -8.90
CA ASP A 189 -2.02 -19.11 -8.91
C ASP A 189 -2.47 -19.86 -7.65
N TYR A 190 -2.35 -19.22 -6.47
CA TYR A 190 -2.77 -19.84 -5.21
C TYR A 190 -4.26 -19.65 -4.89
N LYS A 191 -4.98 -18.76 -5.61
CA LYS A 191 -6.41 -18.48 -5.40
C LYS A 191 -6.74 -18.01 -3.98
N ILE A 192 -5.87 -17.19 -3.39
CA ILE A 192 -6.08 -16.62 -2.05
C ILE A 192 -6.94 -15.35 -2.17
N ASN A 193 -7.89 -15.20 -1.23
CA ASN A 193 -8.76 -14.02 -1.17
C ASN A 193 -7.93 -12.73 -0.99
N SER A 194 -8.18 -11.72 -1.82
CA SER A 194 -7.51 -10.42 -1.82
C SER A 194 -7.53 -9.73 -0.45
N ASN A 195 -8.61 -9.89 0.32
CA ASN A 195 -8.80 -9.24 1.62
C ASN A 195 -7.87 -9.80 2.69
N LYS A 196 -7.30 -10.98 2.48
CA LYS A 196 -6.30 -11.58 3.36
C LYS A 196 -4.90 -11.12 3.02
N ILE A 197 -4.67 -10.57 1.82
CA ILE A 197 -3.33 -10.28 1.32
C ILE A 197 -3.02 -8.80 1.50
N VAL A 198 -1.89 -8.51 2.12
CA VAL A 198 -1.38 -7.15 2.33
C VAL A 198 0.03 -7.08 1.75
N THR A 199 0.32 -6.04 0.98
CA THR A 199 1.67 -5.80 0.46
C THR A 199 2.40 -4.87 1.42
N ILE A 200 3.46 -5.36 2.07
CA ILE A 200 4.33 -4.54 2.93
C ILE A 200 5.78 -4.81 2.55
N CYS A 201 6.43 -3.83 1.93
CA CYS A 201 7.85 -3.91 1.62
C CYS A 201 8.70 -3.94 2.88
N ASN A 202 9.89 -4.54 2.78
CA ASN A 202 10.90 -4.44 3.83
C ASN A 202 11.32 -2.99 4.05
N GLY A 203 11.62 -2.64 5.30
CA GLY A 203 12.24 -1.38 5.68
C GLY A 203 13.60 -1.59 6.28
N LEU A 204 14.49 -0.62 6.11
CA LEU A 204 15.81 -0.63 6.72
C LEU A 204 16.12 0.71 7.36
N THR A 205 16.74 0.66 8.54
CA THR A 205 17.15 1.86 9.27
C THR A 205 18.35 2.51 8.59
N ASP A 206 18.26 3.81 8.37
CA ASP A 206 19.35 4.55 7.77
C ASP A 206 20.50 4.71 8.76
N THR A 207 21.60 4.02 8.48
CA THR A 207 22.82 4.06 9.27
C THR A 207 24.00 4.57 8.45
N THR A 208 23.71 5.23 7.32
CA THR A 208 24.75 5.81 6.48
C THR A 208 25.55 6.87 7.23
N SER A 209 26.87 6.75 7.20
CA SER A 209 27.78 7.79 7.66
C SER A 209 28.28 8.59 6.47
N VAL A 210 28.50 9.90 6.66
CA VAL A 210 29.10 10.76 5.64
C VAL A 210 30.61 10.47 5.61
N SER A 211 30.98 9.36 4.96
CA SER A 211 32.37 9.07 4.62
C SER A 211 32.63 9.47 3.18
N GLU A 212 33.64 10.30 2.93
CA GLU A 212 33.97 10.69 1.56
C GLU A 212 34.50 9.49 0.76
N LYS A 213 33.95 9.29 -0.45
CA LYS A 213 34.36 8.24 -1.39
C LYS A 213 35.87 8.23 -1.65
N SER A 214 36.50 9.41 -1.70
CA SER A 214 37.95 9.57 -1.90
C SER A 214 38.78 8.96 -0.77
N MET A 215 38.42 9.24 0.49
CA MET A 215 39.13 8.71 1.66
C MET A 215 38.99 7.18 1.76
N LEU A 216 37.80 6.64 1.50
CA LEU A 216 37.58 5.19 1.51
C LEU A 216 38.34 4.49 0.37
N ARG A 217 38.38 5.08 -0.82
CA ARG A 217 39.19 4.54 -1.93
C ARG A 217 40.68 4.54 -1.59
N GLN A 218 41.20 5.59 -0.96
CA GLN A 218 42.58 5.63 -0.46
C GLN A 218 42.83 4.55 0.59
N LYS A 219 41.90 4.34 1.54
CA LYS A 219 41.98 3.27 2.56
C LYS A 219 42.13 1.88 1.95
N PHE A 220 41.50 1.62 0.80
CA PHE A 220 41.59 0.35 0.09
C PHE A 220 42.67 0.31 -1.00
N ASN A 221 43.48 1.37 -1.15
CA ASN A 221 44.47 1.52 -2.22
C ASN A 221 43.86 1.37 -3.63
N ILE A 222 42.65 1.89 -3.84
CA ILE A 222 41.97 1.88 -5.14
C ILE A 222 42.07 3.28 -5.78
N PRO A 223 42.65 3.41 -6.99
CA PRO A 223 42.67 4.70 -7.69
C PRO A 223 41.28 5.28 -7.93
N LEU A 224 41.15 6.61 -7.94
CA LEU A 224 39.86 7.30 -8.11
C LEU A 224 39.25 7.09 -9.50
N ASN A 225 40.08 6.88 -10.52
CA ASN A 225 39.68 6.72 -11.91
C ASN A 225 39.36 5.27 -12.29
N VAL A 226 39.57 4.29 -11.39
CA VAL A 226 39.29 2.88 -11.65
C VAL A 226 37.80 2.61 -11.42
N PRO A 227 37.03 2.18 -12.44
CA PRO A 227 35.63 1.85 -12.25
C PRO A 227 35.43 0.60 -11.38
N ILE A 228 34.45 0.62 -10.49
CA ILE A 228 34.10 -0.50 -9.61
C ILE A 228 32.65 -0.91 -9.83
N ILE A 229 32.46 -2.16 -10.28
CA ILE A 229 31.17 -2.85 -10.30
C ILE A 229 31.07 -3.66 -9.01
N LEU A 230 29.92 -3.60 -8.33
CA LEU A 230 29.71 -4.29 -7.06
C LEU A 230 28.52 -5.26 -7.12
N PHE A 231 28.79 -6.52 -6.80
CA PHE A 231 27.77 -7.51 -6.48
C PHE A 231 27.78 -7.79 -4.98
N VAL A 232 26.61 -7.78 -4.35
CA VAL A 232 26.44 -8.17 -2.94
C VAL A 232 25.32 -9.20 -2.82
N GLY A 233 25.57 -10.32 -2.15
CA GLY A 233 24.57 -11.34 -1.92
C GLY A 233 25.17 -12.73 -1.82
N ARG A 234 24.33 -13.74 -1.56
CA ARG A 234 24.77 -15.13 -1.57
C ARG A 234 25.32 -15.50 -2.95
N VAL A 235 26.39 -16.28 -2.95
CA VAL A 235 27.00 -16.81 -4.16
C VAL A 235 26.28 -18.12 -4.49
N ASP A 236 25.15 -18.00 -5.20
CA ASP A 236 24.34 -19.14 -5.65
C ASP A 236 23.74 -18.87 -7.05
N ASN A 237 23.24 -19.93 -7.70
CA ASN A 237 22.67 -19.84 -9.04
C ASN A 237 21.47 -18.88 -9.14
N SER A 238 20.69 -18.71 -8.07
CA SER A 238 19.50 -17.84 -8.08
C SER A 238 19.85 -16.36 -8.15
N LYS A 239 21.08 -15.96 -7.80
CA LYS A 239 21.55 -14.58 -7.88
C LYS A 239 22.16 -14.20 -9.24
N GLY A 240 22.26 -15.16 -10.16
CA GLY A 240 22.66 -14.91 -11.55
C GLY A 240 24.08 -14.40 -11.76
N LEU A 241 24.99 -14.58 -10.78
CA LEU A 241 26.36 -14.07 -10.82
C LEU A 241 27.13 -14.52 -12.08
N LYS A 242 26.88 -15.75 -12.55
CA LYS A 242 27.38 -16.28 -13.82
C LYS A 242 27.15 -15.33 -15.01
N TYR A 243 25.97 -14.74 -15.11
CA TYR A 243 25.63 -13.83 -16.21
C TYR A 243 26.34 -12.48 -16.06
N ALA A 244 26.49 -11.99 -14.83
CA ALA A 244 27.28 -10.78 -14.56
C ALA A 244 28.77 -10.97 -14.90
N LEU A 245 29.36 -12.12 -14.56
CA LEU A 245 30.76 -12.43 -14.91
C LEU A 245 30.98 -12.48 -16.43
N ARG A 246 30.04 -13.09 -17.16
CA ARG A 246 30.05 -13.12 -18.63
C ARG A 246 29.93 -11.72 -19.23
N GLY A 247 29.04 -10.89 -18.69
CA GLY A 247 28.91 -9.49 -19.11
C GLY A 247 30.15 -8.66 -18.77
N PHE A 248 30.75 -8.89 -17.60
CA PHE A 248 31.95 -8.19 -17.16
C PHE A 248 33.15 -8.46 -18.07
N ARG A 249 33.30 -9.69 -18.58
CA ARG A 249 34.31 -10.02 -19.60
C ARG A 249 34.20 -9.14 -20.85
N ILE A 250 32.97 -8.80 -21.26
CA ILE A 250 32.73 -7.90 -22.40
C ILE A 250 33.18 -6.49 -22.05
N ILE A 251 32.88 -6.01 -20.83
CA ILE A 251 33.31 -4.69 -20.34
C ILE A 251 34.82 -4.53 -20.35
N LEU A 252 35.58 -5.55 -19.94
CA LEU A 252 37.04 -5.48 -19.89
C LEU A 252 37.71 -5.21 -21.25
N LYS A 253 37.03 -5.52 -22.36
CA LYS A 253 37.51 -5.17 -23.70
C LYS A 253 37.52 -3.66 -23.96
N MET A 254 36.65 -2.92 -23.27
CA MET A 254 36.48 -1.46 -23.41
C MET A 254 37.00 -0.69 -22.20
N CYS A 255 37.02 -1.31 -21.02
CA CYS A 255 37.48 -0.73 -19.75
C CYS A 255 38.41 -1.74 -19.03
N PRO A 256 39.67 -1.90 -19.48
CA PRO A 256 40.58 -2.95 -18.98
C PRO A 256 40.91 -2.83 -17.48
N ASP A 257 40.89 -1.62 -16.94
CA ASP A 257 41.18 -1.37 -15.52
C ASP A 257 39.99 -1.59 -14.58
N CYS A 258 38.80 -1.84 -15.12
CA CYS A 258 37.57 -2.02 -14.33
C CYS A 258 37.73 -3.19 -13.34
N ARG A 259 37.22 -3.02 -12.12
CA ARG A 259 37.23 -4.05 -11.07
C ARG A 259 35.80 -4.50 -10.75
N PHE A 260 35.62 -5.80 -10.60
CA PHE A 260 34.37 -6.38 -10.17
C PHE A 260 34.54 -6.95 -8.76
N ILE A 261 33.91 -6.32 -7.78
CA ILE A 261 33.93 -6.76 -6.38
C ILE A 261 32.70 -7.62 -6.11
N ILE A 262 32.92 -8.81 -5.56
CA ILE A 262 31.90 -9.77 -5.19
C ILE A 262 31.94 -9.96 -3.67
N ALA A 263 30.88 -9.51 -3.00
CA ALA A 263 30.73 -9.57 -1.55
C ALA A 263 29.63 -10.54 -1.13
N GLY A 264 30.03 -11.64 -0.50
CA GLY A 264 29.12 -12.72 -0.13
C GLY A 264 29.81 -14.07 0.00
N ASN A 265 29.04 -15.03 0.51
CA ASN A 265 29.48 -16.41 0.71
C ASN A 265 28.55 -17.36 -0.06
N GLY A 266 29.05 -18.54 -0.38
CA GLY A 266 28.30 -19.56 -1.09
C GLY A 266 29.21 -20.48 -1.90
N ASP A 267 28.71 -20.91 -3.04
CA ASP A 267 29.37 -21.88 -3.91
C ASP A 267 30.24 -21.15 -4.94
N PHE A 268 31.49 -20.91 -4.57
CA PHE A 268 32.45 -20.22 -5.42
C PHE A 268 32.86 -21.05 -6.63
N ASP A 269 32.92 -22.38 -6.49
CA ASP A 269 33.38 -23.30 -7.53
C ASP A 269 32.49 -23.21 -8.78
N LEU A 270 31.17 -23.00 -8.60
CA LEU A 270 30.23 -22.74 -9.70
C LEU A 270 30.62 -21.57 -10.61
N HIS A 271 31.41 -20.61 -10.11
CA HIS A 271 31.68 -19.35 -10.79
C HIS A 271 33.17 -19.12 -11.10
N MET A 272 34.09 -19.86 -10.47
CA MET A 272 35.52 -19.73 -10.74
C MET A 272 35.88 -20.06 -12.19
N ALA A 273 35.23 -21.06 -12.79
CA ALA A 273 35.41 -21.39 -14.21
C ALA A 273 35.04 -20.23 -15.14
N GLU A 274 34.06 -19.41 -14.76
CA GLU A 274 33.67 -18.22 -15.54
C GLU A 274 34.66 -17.05 -15.35
N CYS A 275 35.73 -17.21 -14.57
CA CYS A 275 36.70 -16.16 -14.26
C CYS A 275 38.11 -16.39 -14.82
N GLU A 276 38.36 -17.50 -15.53
CA GLU A 276 39.72 -17.94 -15.94
C GLU A 276 40.54 -16.84 -16.64
N ASP A 277 39.90 -16.07 -17.53
CA ASP A 277 40.52 -15.00 -18.32
C ASP A 277 40.38 -13.59 -17.71
N ILE A 278 39.69 -13.46 -16.58
CA ILE A 278 39.35 -12.17 -15.95
C ILE A 278 39.68 -12.10 -14.45
N TRP A 279 40.35 -13.13 -13.91
CA TRP A 279 40.58 -13.28 -12.47
C TRP A 279 41.32 -12.11 -11.82
N MET A 280 42.23 -11.45 -12.56
CA MET A 280 42.96 -10.26 -12.10
C MET A 280 42.06 -9.05 -11.87
N ASN A 281 40.85 -9.06 -12.45
CA ASN A 281 39.88 -7.96 -12.38
C ASN A 281 38.71 -8.29 -11.44
N VAL A 282 38.62 -9.52 -10.91
CA VAL A 282 37.55 -9.95 -10.00
C VAL A 282 38.09 -10.08 -8.58
N ILE A 283 37.44 -9.43 -7.62
CA ILE A 283 37.82 -9.42 -6.21
C ILE A 283 36.74 -10.14 -5.41
N TRP A 284 37.10 -11.28 -4.84
CA TRP A 284 36.24 -12.08 -3.97
C TRP A 284 36.52 -11.74 -2.51
N THR A 285 35.53 -11.21 -1.80
CA THR A 285 35.71 -10.79 -0.39
C THR A 285 35.25 -11.84 0.63
N GLY A 286 34.46 -12.83 0.20
CA GLY A 286 33.80 -13.76 1.11
C GLY A 286 32.71 -13.08 1.94
N LEU A 287 32.35 -13.70 3.07
CA LEU A 287 31.44 -13.07 4.04
C LEU A 287 32.16 -11.97 4.81
N ILE A 288 31.71 -10.73 4.64
CA ILE A 288 32.24 -9.56 5.35
C ILE A 288 31.18 -8.94 6.26
N LYS A 289 31.65 -8.19 7.28
CA LYS A 289 30.77 -7.48 8.21
C LYS A 289 30.01 -6.35 7.51
N LYS A 290 28.86 -5.98 8.07
CA LYS A 290 27.93 -5.01 7.47
C LYS A 290 28.57 -3.65 7.20
N GLU A 291 29.40 -3.18 8.14
CA GLU A 291 30.08 -1.90 8.04
C GLU A 291 31.01 -1.88 6.80
N LYS A 292 31.64 -3.01 6.48
CA LYS A 292 32.47 -3.15 5.28
C LYS A 292 31.66 -3.18 4.00
N VAL A 293 30.49 -3.79 4.00
CA VAL A 293 29.57 -3.74 2.86
C VAL A 293 29.16 -2.29 2.56
N TYR A 294 28.89 -1.49 3.59
CA TYR A 294 28.55 -0.07 3.43
C TYR A 294 29.71 0.78 2.91
N GLU A 295 30.94 0.48 3.34
CA GLU A 295 32.15 1.06 2.72
C GLU A 295 32.22 0.71 1.22
N LEU A 296 31.89 -0.54 0.83
CA LEU A 296 31.84 -0.97 -0.57
C LEU A 296 30.76 -0.25 -1.38
N TYR A 297 29.54 -0.10 -0.86
CA TYR A 297 28.48 0.66 -1.54
C TYR A 297 28.91 2.11 -1.81
N THR A 298 29.67 2.71 -0.88
CA THR A 298 30.13 4.09 -0.99
C THR A 298 31.23 4.25 -2.06
N ILE A 299 32.12 3.27 -2.23
CA ILE A 299 33.20 3.37 -3.22
C ILE A 299 32.82 2.88 -4.61
N ALA A 300 31.80 2.02 -4.74
CA ALA A 300 31.35 1.48 -6.01
C ALA A 300 30.86 2.57 -6.96
N ASP A 301 30.88 2.27 -8.25
CA ASP A 301 30.33 3.14 -9.31
C ASP A 301 28.98 2.64 -9.81
N LEU A 302 28.75 1.32 -9.79
CA LEU A 302 27.42 0.72 -9.99
C LEU A 302 27.27 -0.58 -9.20
N GLY A 303 26.04 -0.85 -8.77
CA GLY A 303 25.62 -2.13 -8.20
C GLY A 303 24.95 -3.03 -9.24
N ILE A 304 25.15 -4.34 -9.15
CA ILE A 304 24.54 -5.32 -10.06
C ILE A 304 23.76 -6.41 -9.31
N MET A 305 22.53 -6.65 -9.75
CA MET A 305 21.59 -7.62 -9.14
C MET A 305 20.83 -8.43 -10.21
N PRO A 306 21.50 -9.37 -10.89
CA PRO A 306 20.90 -10.17 -11.98
C PRO A 306 20.16 -11.39 -11.41
N SER A 307 19.39 -11.21 -10.34
CA SER A 307 18.72 -12.29 -9.62
C SER A 307 17.57 -12.88 -10.44
N PHE A 308 17.30 -14.18 -10.30
CA PHE A 308 16.12 -14.81 -10.92
C PHE A 308 14.87 -14.67 -10.06
N HIS A 309 15.02 -14.51 -8.76
CA HIS A 309 13.92 -14.30 -7.84
C HIS A 309 14.36 -13.44 -6.64
N GLU A 310 13.62 -12.36 -6.40
CA GLU A 310 13.71 -11.50 -5.21
C GLU A 310 12.33 -10.89 -4.93
N GLN A 311 11.83 -10.96 -3.70
CA GLN A 311 10.59 -10.26 -3.35
C GLN A 311 10.84 -8.82 -2.90
N CYS A 312 11.61 -8.60 -1.84
CA CYS A 312 12.01 -7.27 -1.43
C CYS A 312 13.45 -7.31 -0.90
N SER A 313 14.40 -7.04 -1.79
CA SER A 313 15.82 -7.31 -1.52
C SER A 313 16.43 -6.25 -0.60
N TYR A 314 16.90 -6.65 0.58
CA TYR A 314 17.66 -5.75 1.46
C TYR A 314 18.91 -5.19 0.77
N VAL A 315 19.57 -5.97 -0.10
CA VAL A 315 20.71 -5.47 -0.87
C VAL A 315 20.31 -4.31 -1.77
N ALA A 316 19.15 -4.39 -2.45
CA ALA A 316 18.65 -3.28 -3.27
C ALA A 316 18.29 -2.05 -2.40
N ILE A 317 17.65 -2.27 -1.26
CA ILE A 317 17.37 -1.20 -0.28
C ILE A 317 18.65 -0.51 0.16
N GLU A 318 19.71 -1.27 0.45
CA GLU A 318 21.00 -0.74 0.89
C GLU A 318 21.72 0.02 -0.23
N MET A 319 21.74 -0.50 -1.44
CA MET A 319 22.30 0.20 -2.60
C MET A 319 21.57 1.54 -2.85
N MET A 320 20.23 1.53 -2.80
CA MET A 320 19.41 2.74 -2.89
C MET A 320 19.70 3.70 -1.72
N MET A 321 19.80 3.19 -0.50
CA MET A 321 20.14 3.96 0.70
C MET A 321 21.51 4.65 0.56
N HIS A 322 22.48 4.05 -0.12
CA HIS A 322 23.78 4.67 -0.41
C HIS A 322 23.79 5.53 -1.69
N GLY A 323 22.67 5.63 -2.40
CA GLY A 323 22.58 6.34 -3.67
C GLY A 323 23.45 5.72 -4.78
N LEU A 324 23.68 4.41 -4.73
CA LEU A 324 24.42 3.66 -5.75
C LEU A 324 23.46 3.34 -6.92
N PRO A 325 23.75 3.74 -8.17
CA PRO A 325 22.95 3.30 -9.31
C PRO A 325 23.01 1.78 -9.48
N ILE A 326 21.87 1.19 -9.85
CA ILE A 326 21.69 -0.27 -9.87
C ILE A 326 21.34 -0.72 -11.29
N VAL A 327 21.99 -1.78 -11.76
CA VAL A 327 21.51 -2.62 -12.86
C VAL A 327 20.92 -3.88 -12.26
N CYS A 328 19.60 -4.07 -12.36
CA CYS A 328 18.92 -5.21 -11.77
C CYS A 328 18.08 -5.97 -12.79
N SER A 329 17.82 -7.23 -12.50
CA SER A 329 16.89 -8.01 -13.30
C SER A 329 15.44 -7.56 -13.07
N THR A 330 14.55 -7.88 -14.01
CA THR A 330 13.09 -7.69 -13.85
C THR A 330 12.42 -8.79 -13.01
N SER A 331 13.18 -9.44 -12.11
CA SER A 331 12.64 -10.53 -11.28
C SER A 331 11.71 -10.00 -10.20
N ALA A 332 10.53 -10.61 -10.08
CA ALA A 332 9.53 -10.39 -9.02
C ALA A 332 9.49 -8.94 -8.49
N GLY A 333 9.95 -8.68 -7.27
CA GLY A 333 9.90 -7.34 -6.69
C GLY A 333 11.09 -6.43 -7.04
N LEU A 334 12.20 -6.91 -7.62
CA LEU A 334 13.23 -6.00 -8.13
C LEU A 334 12.70 -5.09 -9.24
N TYR A 335 11.79 -5.61 -10.07
CA TYR A 335 11.08 -4.81 -11.08
C TYR A 335 10.33 -3.63 -10.45
N GLU A 336 9.69 -3.84 -9.30
CA GLU A 336 8.97 -2.81 -8.57
C GLU A 336 9.91 -1.90 -7.77
N MET A 337 11.03 -2.42 -7.27
CA MET A 337 11.95 -1.68 -6.43
C MET A 337 12.77 -0.66 -7.20
N VAL A 338 13.15 -0.96 -8.44
CA VAL A 338 13.93 -0.07 -9.30
C VAL A 338 13.04 0.40 -10.43
N GLU A 339 12.88 1.72 -10.58
CA GLU A 339 12.23 2.32 -11.75
C GLU A 339 13.25 2.45 -12.89
N ASN A 340 12.97 1.78 -14.01
CA ASN A 340 13.85 1.74 -15.18
C ASN A 340 14.09 3.14 -15.75
N ASN A 341 15.34 3.45 -16.08
CA ASN A 341 15.83 4.76 -16.54
C ASN A 341 15.65 5.92 -15.54
N ILE A 342 15.08 5.71 -14.36
CA ILE A 342 14.86 6.75 -13.35
C ILE A 342 15.76 6.54 -12.13
N THR A 343 15.73 5.34 -11.56
CA THR A 343 16.51 4.98 -10.35
C THR A 343 17.58 3.92 -10.62
N GLY A 344 17.55 3.31 -11.80
CA GLY A 344 18.47 2.29 -12.26
C GLY A 344 18.04 1.73 -13.62
N LEU A 345 18.67 0.64 -14.04
CA LEU A 345 18.40 0.00 -15.34
C LEU A 345 17.92 -1.43 -15.15
N HIS A 346 16.92 -1.81 -15.94
CA HIS A 346 16.37 -3.16 -15.96
C HIS A 346 17.05 -4.07 -16.98
N ILE A 347 17.14 -5.34 -16.61
CA ILE A 347 17.53 -6.44 -17.49
C ILE A 347 16.44 -7.51 -17.45
N PRO A 348 15.79 -7.81 -18.58
CA PRO A 348 14.73 -8.81 -18.62
C PRO A 348 15.21 -10.19 -18.16
N VAL A 349 14.40 -10.82 -17.31
CA VAL A 349 14.46 -12.26 -17.07
C VAL A 349 13.59 -12.94 -18.12
N ILE A 350 14.19 -13.76 -18.98
CA ILE A 350 13.47 -14.43 -20.06
C ILE A 350 13.06 -15.82 -19.59
N GLU A 351 11.75 -16.05 -19.50
CA GLU A 351 11.17 -17.33 -19.11
C GLU A 351 10.79 -18.15 -20.35
N TYR A 352 11.39 -19.33 -20.46
CA TYR A 352 11.00 -20.38 -21.41
C TYR A 352 10.26 -21.49 -20.66
N THR A 353 9.68 -22.45 -21.38
CA THR A 353 8.93 -23.55 -20.75
C THR A 353 9.79 -24.48 -19.88
N ASP A 354 11.09 -24.53 -20.12
CA ASP A 354 12.04 -25.46 -19.51
C ASP A 354 13.18 -24.75 -18.76
N LYS A 355 13.46 -23.47 -19.07
CA LYS A 355 14.56 -22.72 -18.46
C LYS A 355 14.25 -21.24 -18.30
N THR A 356 15.11 -20.56 -17.55
CA THR A 356 15.09 -19.11 -17.37
C THR A 356 16.49 -18.57 -17.63
N GLU A 357 16.60 -17.49 -18.38
CA GLU A 357 17.89 -16.92 -18.78
C GLU A 357 17.93 -15.39 -18.67
N ILE A 358 19.15 -14.87 -18.58
CA ILE A 358 19.48 -13.44 -18.63
C ILE A 358 20.48 -13.24 -19.77
N ASP A 359 20.27 -12.23 -20.61
CA ASP A 359 21.21 -11.89 -21.67
C ASP A 359 22.44 -11.17 -21.08
N SER A 360 23.59 -11.85 -21.09
CA SER A 360 24.85 -11.30 -20.59
C SER A 360 25.40 -10.14 -21.44
N SER A 361 25.06 -10.09 -22.73
CA SER A 361 25.50 -9.03 -23.64
C SER A 361 24.71 -7.76 -23.36
N LEU A 362 23.38 -7.87 -23.21
CA LEU A 362 22.55 -6.75 -22.80
C LEU A 362 22.91 -6.26 -21.39
N LEU A 363 23.22 -7.18 -20.47
CA LEU A 363 23.72 -6.85 -19.14
C LEU A 363 25.01 -6.03 -19.21
N ALA A 364 25.96 -6.43 -20.07
CA ALA A 364 27.19 -5.68 -20.32
C ALA A 364 26.91 -4.29 -20.90
N GLU A 365 25.99 -4.16 -21.85
CA GLU A 365 25.58 -2.89 -22.45
C GLU A 365 25.06 -1.92 -21.37
N LYS A 366 24.14 -2.36 -20.51
CA LYS A 366 23.58 -1.49 -19.44
C LYS A 366 24.61 -1.10 -18.40
N MET A 367 25.47 -2.03 -17.98
CA MET A 367 26.59 -1.72 -17.08
C MET A 367 27.53 -0.69 -17.71
N LEU A 368 27.94 -0.91 -18.96
CA LEU A 368 28.84 -0.01 -19.68
C LEU A 368 28.21 1.37 -19.88
N TYR A 369 26.92 1.44 -20.19
CA TYR A 369 26.18 2.70 -20.31
C TYR A 369 26.34 3.56 -19.06
N LEU A 370 26.11 2.99 -17.87
CA LEU A 370 26.26 3.74 -16.60
C LEU A 370 27.71 4.16 -16.33
N LEU A 371 28.69 3.33 -16.69
CA LEU A 371 30.10 3.68 -16.59
C LEU A 371 30.50 4.84 -17.51
N GLN A 372 29.90 4.92 -18.70
CA GLN A 372 30.18 5.95 -19.70
C GLN A 372 29.40 7.25 -19.47
N HIS A 373 28.28 7.20 -18.74
CA HIS A 373 27.40 8.34 -18.45
C HIS A 373 27.34 8.63 -16.94
N PRO A 374 28.46 9.06 -16.31
CA PRO A 374 28.55 9.17 -14.85
C PRO A 374 27.60 10.22 -14.24
N ILE A 375 27.21 11.25 -15.01
CA ILE A 375 26.23 12.25 -14.55
C ILE A 375 24.85 11.61 -14.41
N GLU A 376 24.41 10.87 -15.42
CA GLU A 376 23.12 10.16 -15.41
C GLU A 376 23.12 9.05 -14.36
N ALA A 377 24.19 8.26 -14.27
CA ALA A 377 24.35 7.25 -13.23
C ALA A 377 24.26 7.85 -11.82
N LYS A 378 24.90 9.00 -11.57
CA LYS A 378 24.76 9.73 -10.30
C LYS A 378 23.34 10.21 -10.05
N GLN A 379 22.65 10.71 -11.08
CA GLN A 379 21.26 11.13 -10.97
C GLN A 379 20.33 9.95 -10.64
N MET A 380 20.52 8.80 -11.28
CA MET A 380 19.79 7.56 -10.98
C MET A 380 20.01 7.11 -9.54
N GLY A 381 21.27 7.13 -9.07
CA GLY A 381 21.61 6.87 -7.67
C GLY A 381 20.90 7.80 -6.69
N GLN A 382 20.89 9.11 -6.96
CA GLN A 382 20.17 10.09 -6.15
C GLN A 382 18.66 9.86 -6.14
N ASN A 383 18.07 9.49 -7.27
CA ASN A 383 16.66 9.14 -7.36
C ASN A 383 16.38 7.85 -6.57
N GLY A 384 17.26 6.84 -6.63
CA GLY A 384 17.20 5.64 -5.81
C GLY A 384 17.22 5.97 -4.31
N ARG A 385 18.06 6.91 -3.89
CA ARG A 385 18.08 7.41 -2.51
C ARG A 385 16.76 8.06 -2.07
N ARG A 386 16.15 8.88 -2.92
CA ARG A 386 14.80 9.45 -2.64
C ARG A 386 13.75 8.35 -2.52
N ARG A 387 13.81 7.36 -3.41
CA ARG A 387 12.92 6.20 -3.39
C ARG A 387 13.09 5.37 -2.11
N TYR A 388 14.31 5.16 -1.63
CA TYR A 388 14.57 4.57 -0.31
C TYR A 388 13.84 5.32 0.81
N LEU A 389 14.02 6.65 0.90
CA LEU A 389 13.42 7.47 1.96
C LEU A 389 11.90 7.36 1.98
N ASN A 390 11.28 7.41 0.80
CA ASN A 390 9.83 7.45 0.62
C ASN A 390 9.15 6.08 0.80
N ASN A 391 9.85 4.97 0.51
CA ASN A 391 9.20 3.67 0.37
C ASN A 391 9.81 2.55 1.24
N TYR A 392 11.10 2.64 1.58
CA TYR A 392 11.87 1.55 2.18
C TYR A 392 12.60 1.94 3.47
N SER A 393 12.31 3.12 4.01
CA SER A 393 12.82 3.53 5.33
C SER A 393 12.08 2.79 6.45
N SER A 394 12.76 2.57 7.58
CA SER A 394 12.15 1.92 8.75
C SER A 394 10.91 2.64 9.27
N ASN A 395 10.76 3.96 9.06
CA ASN A 395 9.56 4.70 9.44
C ASN A 395 8.34 4.29 8.59
N ILE A 396 8.53 4.10 7.29
CA ILE A 396 7.46 3.65 6.39
C ILE A 396 7.08 2.21 6.74
N PHE A 397 8.07 1.34 6.95
CA PHE A 397 7.85 -0.04 7.38
C PHE A 397 7.11 -0.10 8.72
N ARG A 398 7.52 0.71 9.71
CA ARG A 398 6.84 0.85 11.00
C ARG A 398 5.36 1.17 10.83
N GLY A 399 5.05 2.23 10.07
CA GLY A 399 3.69 2.69 9.87
C GLY A 399 2.81 1.61 9.24
N ASN A 400 3.34 0.89 8.25
CA ASN A 400 2.61 -0.19 7.58
C ASN A 400 2.41 -1.41 8.49
N MET A 401 3.41 -1.79 9.28
CA MET A 401 3.31 -2.90 10.24
C MET A 401 2.33 -2.60 11.37
N LEU A 402 2.35 -1.40 11.93
CA LEU A 402 1.38 -1.01 12.97
C LEU A 402 -0.06 -1.02 12.43
N LYS A 403 -0.29 -0.48 11.22
CA LYS A 403 -1.61 -0.50 10.57
C LYS A 403 -2.18 -1.91 10.45
N ILE A 404 -1.39 -2.89 10.01
CA ILE A 404 -1.90 -4.27 9.88
C ILE A 404 -2.16 -4.92 11.24
N TYR A 405 -1.31 -4.70 12.23
CA TYR A 405 -1.55 -5.25 13.57
C TYR A 405 -2.77 -4.64 14.24
N GLU A 406 -2.96 -3.33 14.12
CA GLU A 406 -4.15 -2.63 14.58
C GLU A 406 -5.39 -3.19 13.87
N SER A 407 -5.34 -3.37 12.54
CA SER A 407 -6.47 -3.92 11.76
C SER A 407 -6.89 -5.33 12.17
N CYS A 408 -6.01 -6.13 12.78
CA CYS A 408 -6.32 -7.49 13.22
C CYS A 408 -7.41 -7.53 14.29
N TRP A 409 -7.48 -6.50 15.13
CA TRP A 409 -8.48 -6.38 16.19
C TRP A 409 -9.48 -5.25 15.92
N HIS A 410 -9.21 -4.43 14.90
CA HIS A 410 -10.17 -3.49 14.32
C HIS A 410 -10.96 -4.07 13.14
N SER A 411 -11.02 -5.40 12.99
CA SER A 411 -11.92 -6.02 12.02
C SER A 411 -13.37 -5.98 12.53
N ASP A 412 -14.15 -5.06 11.94
CA ASP A 412 -15.59 -4.82 12.12
C ASP A 412 -16.05 -4.67 13.57
N ASP A 413 -15.75 -3.53 14.19
CA ASP A 413 -16.52 -3.00 15.34
C ASP A 413 -18.02 -2.75 14.99
N GLY A 414 -18.51 -3.27 13.85
CA GLY A 414 -19.73 -2.82 13.18
C GLY A 414 -19.61 -1.45 12.50
N LYS A 415 -18.43 -0.81 12.57
CA LYS A 415 -18.18 0.52 11.98
C LYS A 415 -18.18 0.48 10.45
N ILE A 416 -18.71 1.53 9.85
CA ILE A 416 -18.80 1.74 8.41
C ILE A 416 -17.40 2.09 7.87
N LYS A 417 -16.88 1.34 6.90
CA LYS A 417 -15.60 1.64 6.26
C LYS A 417 -15.79 2.67 5.16
N VAL A 418 -15.01 3.73 5.25
CA VAL A 418 -15.07 4.89 4.36
C VAL A 418 -13.74 5.07 3.64
N LEU A 419 -13.79 5.33 2.34
CA LEU A 419 -12.65 5.83 1.58
C LEU A 419 -12.90 7.29 1.19
N ILE A 420 -12.05 8.21 1.65
CA ILE A 420 -11.98 9.57 1.12
C ILE A 420 -11.03 9.57 -0.08
N VAL A 421 -11.49 10.02 -1.24
CA VAL A 421 -10.64 10.24 -2.42
C VAL A 421 -10.35 11.73 -2.53
N THR A 422 -9.08 12.10 -2.48
CA THR A 422 -8.60 13.49 -2.42
C THR A 422 -7.23 13.63 -3.09
N GLY A 423 -6.58 14.79 -2.96
CA GLY A 423 -5.21 15.06 -3.43
C GLY A 423 -5.12 16.08 -4.56
N GLN A 424 -6.23 16.37 -5.24
CA GLN A 424 -6.33 17.49 -6.17
C GLN A 424 -7.72 18.11 -6.06
N SER A 425 -7.76 19.37 -5.65
CA SER A 425 -8.97 20.17 -5.62
C SER A 425 -8.62 21.64 -5.87
N ASN A 426 -9.55 22.39 -6.48
CA ASN A 426 -9.48 23.85 -6.52
C ASN A 426 -9.78 24.51 -5.16
N HIS A 427 -10.14 23.72 -4.15
CA HIS A 427 -10.25 24.11 -2.74
C HIS A 427 -9.12 23.51 -1.92
N ASN A 428 -9.00 23.93 -0.64
CA ASN A 428 -7.96 23.47 0.28
C ASN A 428 -8.19 22.02 0.73
N TRP A 429 -7.89 21.08 -0.16
CA TRP A 429 -8.12 19.65 0.06
C TRP A 429 -7.29 19.12 1.24
N GLU A 430 -6.11 19.70 1.49
CA GLU A 430 -5.26 19.37 2.64
C GLU A 430 -5.96 19.60 3.98
N VAL A 431 -6.94 20.51 4.03
CA VAL A 431 -7.76 20.78 5.21
C VAL A 431 -9.08 20.02 5.19
N SER A 432 -9.80 19.96 4.07
CA SER A 432 -11.11 19.30 4.01
C SER A 432 -11.03 17.82 4.31
N HIS A 433 -10.08 17.07 3.74
CA HIS A 433 -10.01 15.63 3.98
C HIS A 433 -9.70 15.30 5.45
N LEU A 434 -8.90 16.14 6.13
CA LEU A 434 -8.64 16.01 7.57
C LEU A 434 -9.89 16.32 8.39
N ALA A 435 -10.61 17.39 8.05
CA ALA A 435 -11.85 17.77 8.73
C ALA A 435 -12.94 16.69 8.54
N ILE A 436 -13.18 16.22 7.32
CA ILE A 436 -14.14 15.13 7.02
C ILE A 436 -13.75 13.87 7.79
N LYS A 437 -12.47 13.50 7.76
CA LYS A 437 -11.97 12.34 8.51
C LYS A 437 -12.25 12.47 10.00
N GLN A 438 -11.96 13.63 10.60
CA GLN A 438 -12.23 13.89 12.02
C GLN A 438 -13.73 13.85 12.33
N ILE A 439 -14.58 14.49 11.53
CA ILE A 439 -16.04 14.46 11.70
C ILE A 439 -16.53 13.00 11.74
N LEU A 440 -16.14 12.19 10.74
CA LEU A 440 -16.56 10.80 10.64
C LEU A 440 -16.00 9.93 11.77
N GLU A 441 -14.70 9.95 12.02
CA GLU A 441 -14.08 9.09 13.04
C GLU A 441 -14.52 9.46 14.46
N ASN A 442 -14.74 10.74 14.76
CA ASN A 442 -15.14 11.20 16.10
C ASN A 442 -16.56 10.78 16.49
N SER A 443 -17.42 10.47 15.51
CA SER A 443 -18.75 9.89 15.79
C SER A 443 -18.68 8.48 16.39
N GLY A 444 -17.54 7.79 16.22
CA GLY A 444 -17.38 6.39 16.58
C GLY A 444 -18.09 5.40 15.67
N LEU A 445 -18.76 5.85 14.58
CA LEU A 445 -19.47 4.97 13.64
C LEU A 445 -18.64 4.57 12.42
N PHE A 446 -17.57 5.30 12.12
CA PHE A 446 -16.83 5.15 10.88
C PHE A 446 -15.35 4.79 11.12
N THR A 447 -14.79 4.02 10.20
CA THR A 447 -13.35 3.82 10.04
C THR A 447 -12.96 4.41 8.70
N VAL A 448 -12.07 5.40 8.69
CA VAL A 448 -11.80 6.21 7.49
C VAL A 448 -10.39 5.95 6.95
N ASN A 449 -10.31 5.56 5.69
CA ASN A 449 -9.10 5.56 4.90
C ASN A 449 -9.10 6.74 3.92
N VAL A 450 -7.91 7.19 3.55
CA VAL A 450 -7.73 8.33 2.64
C VAL A 450 -6.82 7.89 1.50
N ALA A 451 -7.29 8.07 0.28
CA ALA A 451 -6.51 7.93 -0.94
C ALA A 451 -6.17 9.34 -1.45
N ILE A 452 -4.88 9.69 -1.39
CA ILE A 452 -4.34 10.95 -1.89
C ILE A 452 -3.74 10.69 -3.26
N SER A 453 -4.25 11.36 -4.29
CA SER A 453 -3.71 11.27 -5.64
C SER A 453 -2.30 11.88 -5.73
N PRO A 454 -1.51 11.52 -6.74
CA PRO A 454 -0.37 12.33 -7.19
C PRO A 454 -0.76 13.81 -7.40
N GLU A 455 0.24 14.69 -7.35
CA GLU A 455 0.07 16.12 -7.68
C GLU A 455 -0.43 16.32 -9.12
N THR A 456 -1.09 17.44 -9.38
CA THR A 456 -1.59 17.81 -10.71
C THR A 456 -0.49 17.73 -11.78
N GLY A 457 -0.81 17.09 -12.90
CA GLY A 457 0.09 16.85 -14.03
C GLY A 457 1.10 15.71 -13.82
N LYS A 458 1.08 15.00 -12.68
CA LYS A 458 1.93 13.82 -12.45
C LYS A 458 1.28 12.54 -12.98
N ILE A 459 2.08 11.50 -13.11
CA ILE A 459 1.65 10.19 -13.63
C ILE A 459 0.66 9.55 -12.63
N MET A 460 -0.56 9.31 -13.09
CA MET A 460 -1.65 8.70 -12.31
C MET A 460 -1.66 7.17 -12.32
N SER A 461 -0.78 6.50 -13.09
CA SER A 461 -0.85 5.05 -13.37
C SER A 461 -0.84 4.14 -12.13
N ASN A 462 -0.33 4.62 -10.99
CA ASN A 462 -0.30 3.87 -9.73
C ASN A 462 -1.44 4.24 -8.77
N PHE A 463 -2.31 5.17 -9.15
CA PHE A 463 -3.48 5.57 -8.36
C PHE A 463 -4.66 4.63 -8.62
N ASN A 464 -4.43 3.36 -8.31
CA ASN A 464 -5.37 2.25 -8.49
C ASN A 464 -6.08 1.92 -7.18
N LEU A 465 -7.39 2.22 -7.11
CA LEU A 465 -8.18 2.11 -5.88
C LEU A 465 -9.14 0.92 -5.91
N ASP A 466 -9.19 0.18 -4.80
CA ASP A 466 -10.16 -0.89 -4.56
C ASP A 466 -11.36 -0.34 -3.78
N PHE A 467 -12.38 0.13 -4.50
CA PHE A 467 -13.59 0.66 -3.90
C PHE A 467 -14.48 -0.43 -3.26
N ALA A 468 -14.35 -1.70 -3.69
CA ALA A 468 -15.18 -2.80 -3.21
C ALA A 468 -14.91 -3.16 -1.74
N SER A 469 -13.77 -2.73 -1.20
CA SER A 469 -13.39 -2.90 0.21
C SER A 469 -14.12 -1.97 1.18
N TYR A 470 -14.94 -1.03 0.69
CA TYR A 470 -15.60 0.01 1.48
C TYR A 470 -17.12 -0.04 1.36
N GLN A 471 -17.83 0.50 2.35
CA GLN A 471 -19.28 0.72 2.26
C GLN A 471 -19.62 2.13 1.77
N LEU A 472 -18.71 3.08 1.97
CA LEU A 472 -18.88 4.48 1.64
C LEU A 472 -17.63 5.04 0.95
N VAL A 473 -17.84 5.82 -0.10
CA VAL A 473 -16.79 6.63 -0.75
C VAL A 473 -17.16 8.10 -0.63
N VAL A 474 -16.24 8.93 -0.13
CA VAL A 474 -16.39 10.39 -0.09
C VAL A 474 -15.48 10.98 -1.14
N LEU A 475 -16.06 11.74 -2.07
CA LEU A 475 -15.31 12.42 -3.12
C LEU A 475 -15.02 13.86 -2.68
N ASP A 476 -13.73 14.15 -2.49
CA ASP A 476 -13.17 15.48 -2.22
C ASP A 476 -12.08 15.76 -3.27
N TYR A 477 -12.48 15.71 -4.54
CA TYR A 477 -11.57 15.68 -5.68
C TYR A 477 -12.20 16.30 -6.92
N ASN A 478 -11.49 17.22 -7.58
CA ASN A 478 -11.85 17.73 -8.91
C ASN A 478 -10.67 18.02 -9.84
N GLY A 479 -9.56 17.30 -9.65
CA GLY A 479 -8.38 17.42 -10.51
C GLY A 479 -8.36 16.47 -11.70
N ASP A 480 -7.15 16.02 -12.05
CA ASP A 480 -6.83 15.19 -13.21
C ASP A 480 -7.68 13.91 -13.30
N ARG A 481 -7.88 13.46 -14.54
CA ARG A 481 -8.59 12.22 -14.85
C ARG A 481 -7.94 11.01 -14.17
N TRP A 482 -8.76 10.15 -13.57
CA TRP A 482 -8.28 8.89 -12.98
C TRP A 482 -7.85 7.88 -14.06
N PRO A 483 -7.00 6.91 -13.72
CA PRO A 483 -6.75 5.77 -14.61
C PRO A 483 -8.04 5.02 -14.93
N GLU A 484 -8.13 4.46 -16.13
CA GLU A 484 -9.31 3.69 -16.59
C GLU A 484 -9.68 2.55 -15.64
N GLU A 485 -8.68 1.88 -15.04
CA GLU A 485 -8.89 0.83 -14.05
C GLU A 485 -9.60 1.35 -12.78
N THR A 486 -9.22 2.53 -12.32
CA THR A 486 -9.83 3.19 -11.16
C THR A 486 -11.24 3.67 -11.48
N GLU A 487 -11.46 4.24 -12.67
CA GLU A 487 -12.80 4.61 -13.14
C GLU A 487 -13.75 3.41 -13.16
N LYS A 488 -13.30 2.31 -13.75
CA LYS A 488 -14.07 1.06 -13.81
C LYS A 488 -14.36 0.50 -12.42
N SER A 489 -13.37 0.48 -11.53
CA SER A 489 -13.52 0.04 -10.14
C SER A 489 -14.56 0.91 -9.39
N PHE A 490 -14.57 2.22 -9.63
CA PHE A 490 -15.55 3.13 -9.05
C PHE A 490 -16.95 2.89 -9.59
N LEU A 491 -17.11 2.76 -10.91
CA LEU A 491 -18.41 2.45 -11.52
C LEU A 491 -18.97 1.12 -11.02
N ASP A 492 -18.15 0.07 -10.98
CA ASP A 492 -18.53 -1.24 -10.44
C ASP A 492 -19.03 -1.14 -8.99
N PHE A 493 -18.38 -0.33 -8.16
CA PHE A 493 -18.80 -0.09 -6.78
C PHE A 493 -20.18 0.60 -6.71
N VAL A 494 -20.37 1.66 -7.49
CA VAL A 494 -21.64 2.40 -7.53
C VAL A 494 -22.79 1.52 -8.06
N GLU A 495 -22.57 0.80 -9.16
CA GLU A 495 -23.58 -0.08 -9.78
C GLU A 495 -24.02 -1.22 -8.84
N LYS A 496 -23.11 -1.71 -8.00
CA LYS A 496 -23.40 -2.72 -6.96
C LYS A 496 -24.13 -2.15 -5.74
N GLY A 497 -24.41 -0.85 -5.71
CA GLY A 497 -25.16 -0.19 -4.63
C GLY A 497 -24.28 0.40 -3.53
N GLY A 498 -23.02 0.70 -3.84
CA GLY A 498 -22.11 1.41 -2.96
C GLY A 498 -22.63 2.79 -2.56
N GLY A 499 -22.33 3.20 -1.33
CA GLY A 499 -22.64 4.54 -0.83
C GLY A 499 -21.64 5.57 -1.34
N VAL A 500 -22.11 6.74 -1.79
CA VAL A 500 -21.24 7.84 -2.25
C VAL A 500 -21.64 9.15 -1.59
N ILE A 501 -20.64 9.94 -1.18
CA ILE A 501 -20.81 11.36 -0.88
C ILE A 501 -20.11 12.18 -1.95
N ILE A 502 -20.85 13.09 -2.57
CA ILE A 502 -20.30 14.16 -3.40
C ILE A 502 -20.18 15.38 -2.50
N TYR A 503 -18.93 15.71 -2.13
CA TYR A 503 -18.66 16.82 -1.24
C TYR A 503 -18.23 18.05 -2.03
N HIS A 504 -18.96 19.14 -1.83
CA HIS A 504 -18.63 20.49 -2.26
C HIS A 504 -18.16 20.54 -3.73
N ALA A 505 -16.89 20.83 -3.99
CA ALA A 505 -16.35 21.02 -5.33
C ALA A 505 -16.14 19.73 -6.15
N ALA A 506 -16.37 18.54 -5.56
CA ALA A 506 -16.29 17.27 -6.30
C ALA A 506 -17.30 17.19 -7.46
N ASN A 507 -18.42 17.91 -7.37
CA ASN A 507 -19.39 18.02 -8.46
C ASN A 507 -18.87 18.79 -9.69
N ASN A 508 -17.68 19.37 -9.63
CA ASN A 508 -17.05 20.03 -10.77
C ASN A 508 -16.21 19.05 -11.59
N ALA A 509 -15.78 17.93 -11.00
CA ALA A 509 -14.86 17.00 -11.63
C ALA A 509 -15.40 16.44 -12.96
N PHE A 510 -14.49 16.06 -13.85
CA PHE A 510 -14.76 15.12 -14.94
C PHE A 510 -15.92 15.53 -15.87
N ARG A 511 -15.91 16.77 -16.38
CA ARG A 511 -16.94 17.30 -17.28
C ARG A 511 -17.34 16.35 -18.42
N ASP A 512 -16.38 15.65 -19.02
CA ASP A 512 -16.63 14.81 -20.20
C ASP A 512 -17.03 13.37 -19.87
N TRP A 513 -17.13 13.01 -18.58
CA TRP A 513 -17.53 11.67 -18.14
C TRP A 513 -19.02 11.59 -17.86
N LYS A 514 -19.76 11.05 -18.83
CA LYS A 514 -21.23 10.98 -18.78
C LYS A 514 -21.75 10.28 -17.52
N GLU A 515 -21.17 9.14 -17.16
CA GLU A 515 -21.57 8.35 -15.99
C GLU A 515 -21.30 9.11 -14.69
N TYR A 516 -20.16 9.80 -14.58
CA TYR A 516 -19.88 10.62 -13.41
C TYR A 516 -20.83 11.81 -13.27
N ASN A 517 -21.13 12.50 -14.37
CA ASN A 517 -22.11 13.60 -14.37
C ASN A 517 -23.51 13.12 -13.96
N ARG A 518 -23.86 11.85 -14.26
CA ARG A 518 -25.06 11.21 -13.73
C ARG A 518 -24.93 10.95 -12.23
N ILE A 519 -23.82 10.38 -11.76
CA ILE A 519 -23.57 10.09 -10.33
C ILE A 519 -23.68 11.36 -9.47
N ILE A 520 -23.17 12.49 -9.91
CA ILE A 520 -23.28 13.76 -9.17
C ILE A 520 -24.67 14.41 -9.29
N GLY A 521 -25.51 13.95 -10.23
CA GLY A 521 -26.82 14.50 -10.56
C GLY A 521 -26.73 15.80 -11.37
N PHE A 522 -25.95 16.77 -10.88
CA PHE A 522 -25.60 17.99 -11.59
C PHE A 522 -24.29 18.57 -11.07
N GLY A 523 -23.67 19.45 -11.86
CA GLY A 523 -22.38 20.07 -11.57
C GLY A 523 -22.37 21.56 -11.90
N GLY A 524 -21.23 22.18 -11.61
CA GLY A 524 -20.95 23.56 -11.96
C GLY A 524 -19.53 23.68 -12.52
N TRP A 525 -19.18 24.89 -12.98
CA TRP A 525 -17.84 25.24 -13.47
C TRP A 525 -17.31 24.28 -14.56
N GLU A 526 -16.00 24.32 -14.81
CA GLU A 526 -15.32 23.52 -15.84
C GLU A 526 -15.94 23.68 -17.23
N ASP A 527 -16.26 24.92 -17.61
CA ASP A 527 -16.85 25.27 -18.91
C ASP A 527 -18.15 24.50 -19.26
N ARG A 528 -18.90 24.05 -18.25
CA ARG A 528 -20.24 23.49 -18.45
C ARG A 528 -21.22 24.61 -18.81
N ASP A 529 -22.10 24.33 -19.74
CA ASP A 529 -23.16 25.22 -20.23
C ASP A 529 -24.48 24.43 -20.41
N GLU A 530 -25.41 24.94 -21.21
CA GLU A 530 -26.67 24.24 -21.54
C GLU A 530 -26.48 22.83 -22.13
N THR A 531 -25.32 22.50 -22.71
CA THR A 531 -25.04 21.16 -23.24
C THR A 531 -24.87 20.11 -22.14
N ALA A 532 -24.57 20.53 -20.90
CA ALA A 532 -24.52 19.66 -19.74
C ALA A 532 -25.93 19.30 -19.21
N GLY A 533 -26.94 20.12 -19.52
CA GLY A 533 -28.34 19.92 -19.12
C GLY A 533 -29.05 21.19 -18.65
N PRO A 534 -30.32 21.07 -18.20
CA PRO A 534 -31.09 22.21 -17.68
C PRO A 534 -30.47 22.82 -16.42
N TYR A 535 -30.80 24.08 -16.12
CA TYR A 535 -30.67 24.59 -14.76
C TYR A 535 -31.66 23.86 -13.86
N ILE A 536 -31.22 23.58 -12.63
CA ILE A 536 -32.03 22.85 -11.67
C ILE A 536 -32.07 23.64 -10.37
N TYR A 537 -33.26 24.08 -10.00
CA TYR A 537 -33.48 24.94 -8.83
C TYR A 537 -34.89 24.72 -8.27
N MET A 538 -35.17 25.31 -7.12
CA MET A 538 -36.47 25.25 -6.46
C MET A 538 -37.32 26.48 -6.81
N ARG A 539 -38.62 26.28 -6.99
CA ARG A 539 -39.61 27.37 -7.10
C ARG A 539 -40.94 26.88 -6.52
N ASP A 540 -41.53 27.69 -5.63
CA ASP A 540 -42.80 27.37 -4.98
C ASP A 540 -42.80 25.98 -4.30
N GLY A 541 -41.67 25.61 -3.69
CA GLY A 541 -41.47 24.33 -3.02
C GLY A 541 -41.32 23.12 -3.95
N ARG A 542 -41.16 23.32 -5.26
CA ARG A 542 -41.01 22.27 -6.28
C ARG A 542 -39.71 22.41 -7.06
N LEU A 543 -39.17 21.27 -7.48
CA LEU A 543 -37.99 21.22 -8.34
C LEU A 543 -38.35 21.64 -9.77
N VAL A 544 -37.57 22.54 -10.35
CA VAL A 544 -37.72 23.06 -11.72
C VAL A 544 -36.54 22.64 -12.56
N TYR A 545 -36.82 22.18 -13.78
CA TYR A 545 -35.84 21.85 -14.81
C TYR A 545 -35.96 22.85 -15.95
N ASP A 546 -35.12 23.86 -15.95
CA ASP A 546 -35.15 24.94 -16.94
C ASP A 546 -34.21 24.62 -18.11
N LYS A 547 -34.81 24.14 -19.20
CA LYS A 547 -34.15 23.78 -20.46
C LYS A 547 -34.02 24.95 -21.43
N GLU A 548 -34.74 26.04 -21.18
CA GLU A 548 -34.88 27.16 -22.12
C GLU A 548 -33.86 28.26 -21.86
N SER A 549 -33.41 28.40 -20.61
CA SER A 549 -32.35 29.34 -20.25
C SER A 549 -30.98 28.83 -20.70
N TYR A 550 -30.16 29.74 -21.24
CA TYR A 550 -28.77 29.50 -21.68
C TYR A 550 -27.75 30.00 -20.64
N GLY A 551 -26.50 29.57 -20.74
CA GLY A 551 -25.38 30.11 -19.96
C GLY A 551 -24.66 29.10 -19.07
N CYS A 552 -23.55 29.57 -18.47
CA CYS A 552 -22.62 28.75 -17.71
C CYS A 552 -23.26 28.04 -16.50
N ALA A 553 -22.76 26.86 -16.18
CA ALA A 553 -23.12 26.14 -14.97
C ALA A 553 -22.24 26.59 -13.81
N GLY A 554 -22.82 26.74 -12.63
CA GLY A 554 -22.12 27.04 -11.38
C GLY A 554 -21.79 28.53 -11.22
N SER A 555 -22.23 29.08 -10.11
CA SER A 555 -21.77 30.34 -9.54
C SER A 555 -22.15 30.35 -8.07
N HIS A 556 -21.72 31.37 -7.34
CA HIS A 556 -22.19 31.63 -5.98
C HIS A 556 -21.98 33.12 -5.70
N GLY A 557 -22.75 33.64 -4.74
CA GLY A 557 -22.53 34.96 -4.18
C GLY A 557 -21.23 35.05 -3.35
N ILE A 558 -21.05 36.16 -2.64
CA ILE A 558 -20.01 36.24 -1.61
C ILE A 558 -20.31 35.26 -0.46
N GLN A 559 -19.28 34.75 0.22
CA GLN A 559 -19.48 33.87 1.37
C GLN A 559 -20.22 34.59 2.50
N HIS A 560 -21.35 34.04 2.93
CA HIS A 560 -22.22 34.62 3.96
C HIS A 560 -22.99 33.51 4.71
N GLU A 561 -23.63 33.86 5.82
CA GLU A 561 -24.57 32.96 6.51
C GLU A 561 -25.93 32.98 5.80
N PHE A 562 -26.51 31.81 5.57
CA PHE A 562 -27.82 31.69 4.91
C PHE A 562 -28.71 30.64 5.61
N VAL A 563 -30.02 30.78 5.43
CA VAL A 563 -31.00 29.85 5.96
C VAL A 563 -31.25 28.73 4.96
N LEU A 564 -31.20 27.50 5.46
CA LEU A 564 -31.54 26.29 4.73
C LEU A 564 -32.89 25.77 5.18
N ASN A 565 -33.77 25.51 4.22
CA ASN A 565 -35.14 25.04 4.41
C ASN A 565 -35.27 23.57 4.02
N CYS A 566 -35.90 22.78 4.89
CA CYS A 566 -36.10 21.35 4.70
C CYS A 566 -37.26 21.06 3.74
N SER A 567 -37.02 20.26 2.71
CA SER A 567 -38.06 19.84 1.75
C SER A 567 -38.66 18.46 2.06
N ASN A 568 -37.90 17.57 2.69
CA ASN A 568 -38.36 16.22 3.01
C ASN A 568 -38.05 15.91 4.49
N PRO A 569 -38.91 16.26 5.45
CA PRO A 569 -38.66 16.05 6.88
C PRO A 569 -38.72 14.59 7.33
N GLU A 570 -39.26 13.68 6.50
CA GLU A 570 -39.37 12.25 6.82
C GLU A 570 -38.18 11.43 6.32
N HIS A 571 -37.31 12.01 5.48
CA HIS A 571 -36.11 11.33 5.01
C HIS A 571 -35.18 10.99 6.19
N PRO A 572 -34.54 9.79 6.24
CA PRO A 572 -33.72 9.38 7.38
C PRO A 572 -32.64 10.40 7.79
N VAL A 573 -32.06 11.12 6.84
CA VAL A 573 -31.04 12.16 7.07
C VAL A 573 -31.61 13.40 7.76
N THR A 574 -32.83 13.80 7.44
CA THR A 574 -33.46 15.05 7.92
C THR A 574 -34.42 14.83 9.07
N LYS A 575 -34.83 13.58 9.33
CA LYS A 575 -35.81 13.24 10.35
C LYS A 575 -35.44 13.81 11.72
N GLY A 576 -36.33 14.63 12.27
CA GLY A 576 -36.17 15.32 13.55
C GLY A 576 -35.29 16.56 13.54
N LEU A 577 -34.63 16.90 12.41
CA LEU A 577 -33.93 18.18 12.28
C LEU A 577 -34.94 19.33 12.17
N PRO A 578 -34.57 20.56 12.56
CA PRO A 578 -35.38 21.75 12.30
C PRO A 578 -35.74 21.92 10.82
N VAL A 579 -36.98 22.35 10.57
CA VAL A 579 -37.49 22.62 9.21
C VAL A 579 -36.78 23.80 8.52
N ALA A 580 -36.14 24.67 9.31
CA ALA A 580 -35.26 25.71 8.82
C ALA A 580 -34.10 25.93 9.82
N TRP A 581 -32.88 26.10 9.31
CA TRP A 581 -31.70 26.35 10.13
C TRP A 581 -30.69 27.24 9.41
N ARG A 582 -29.89 28.00 10.18
CA ARG A 582 -28.87 28.89 9.64
C ARG A 582 -27.52 28.19 9.54
N HIS A 583 -27.00 28.11 8.33
CA HIS A 583 -25.64 27.65 8.08
C HIS A 583 -24.65 28.78 8.31
N ALA A 584 -23.44 28.41 8.73
CA ALA A 584 -22.35 29.37 8.94
C ALA A 584 -21.91 30.01 7.61
N GLN A 585 -20.97 30.94 7.68
CA GLN A 585 -20.42 31.60 6.51
C GLN A 585 -19.86 30.58 5.50
N ASP A 586 -20.49 30.50 4.33
CA ASP A 586 -20.18 29.51 3.29
C ASP A 586 -20.65 30.00 1.90
N GLU A 587 -20.47 29.16 0.88
CA GLU A 587 -20.89 29.39 -0.50
C GLU A 587 -22.21 28.69 -0.81
N LEU A 588 -23.29 29.47 -0.96
CA LEU A 588 -24.53 28.94 -1.53
C LEU A 588 -24.41 28.89 -3.04
N TYR A 589 -24.17 27.69 -3.58
CA TYR A 589 -24.07 27.46 -5.01
C TYR A 589 -25.38 27.80 -5.71
N ASP A 590 -25.27 28.42 -6.88
CA ASP A 590 -26.39 28.79 -7.74
C ASP A 590 -26.08 28.47 -9.21
N ARG A 591 -27.11 28.45 -10.06
CA ARG A 591 -26.97 28.18 -11.51
C ARG A 591 -26.32 26.83 -11.81
N MET A 592 -26.54 25.84 -10.97
CA MET A 592 -26.06 24.48 -11.24
C MET A 592 -26.87 23.84 -12.38
N ARG A 593 -26.19 23.04 -13.21
CA ARG A 593 -26.79 22.35 -14.37
C ARG A 593 -26.30 20.91 -14.47
N GLY A 594 -27.10 20.05 -15.08
CA GLY A 594 -26.67 18.69 -15.37
C GLY A 594 -27.80 17.75 -15.77
N PRO A 595 -27.54 16.43 -15.78
CA PRO A 595 -28.54 15.41 -16.11
C PRO A 595 -29.80 15.49 -15.25
N GLY A 596 -29.68 15.99 -14.02
CA GLY A 596 -30.81 16.31 -13.15
C GLY A 596 -31.53 15.09 -12.59
N ILE A 597 -30.80 14.03 -12.31
CA ILE A 597 -31.35 12.83 -11.68
C ILE A 597 -31.42 12.97 -10.16
N VAL A 598 -32.15 13.98 -9.69
CA VAL A 598 -32.36 14.25 -8.25
C VAL A 598 -33.48 13.34 -7.73
N LYS A 599 -33.25 12.68 -6.60
CA LYS A 599 -34.23 11.80 -5.95
C LYS A 599 -35.00 12.53 -4.85
N ASP A 600 -34.31 13.01 -3.82
CA ASP A 600 -34.88 13.78 -2.72
C ASP A 600 -34.11 15.08 -2.54
N VAL A 601 -34.83 16.21 -2.57
CA VAL A 601 -34.28 17.50 -2.10
C VAL A 601 -34.39 17.51 -0.58
N LEU A 602 -33.26 17.60 0.12
CA LEU A 602 -33.22 17.60 1.57
C LEU A 602 -33.25 19.03 2.11
N PHE A 603 -32.32 19.87 1.64
CA PHE A 603 -32.24 21.28 2.00
C PHE A 603 -31.95 22.18 0.80
N TRP A 604 -32.57 23.36 0.78
CA TRP A 604 -32.34 24.43 -0.20
C TRP A 604 -32.27 25.79 0.51
N GLY A 605 -31.62 26.77 -0.12
CA GLY A 605 -31.48 28.13 0.41
C GLY A 605 -31.77 29.18 -0.66
N TYR A 606 -32.18 30.38 -0.24
CA TYR A 606 -32.39 31.49 -1.16
C TYR A 606 -31.06 32.18 -1.49
N SER A 607 -30.66 32.16 -2.77
CA SER A 607 -29.46 32.82 -3.26
C SER A 607 -29.71 34.32 -3.39
N ASP A 608 -29.41 35.07 -2.33
CA ASP A 608 -29.77 36.49 -2.19
C ASP A 608 -28.98 37.40 -3.16
N PRO A 609 -29.67 38.19 -4.02
CA PRO A 609 -29.02 39.18 -4.88
C PRO A 609 -28.19 40.22 -4.10
N ALA A 610 -28.53 40.52 -2.84
CA ALA A 610 -27.75 41.42 -1.99
C ALA A 610 -26.33 40.88 -1.72
N THR A 611 -26.16 39.56 -1.74
CA THR A 611 -24.86 38.88 -1.66
C THR A 611 -24.32 38.48 -3.03
N LYS A 612 -24.85 39.05 -4.12
CA LYS A 612 -24.56 38.70 -5.53
C LYS A 612 -25.05 37.30 -5.95
N GLY A 613 -26.05 36.78 -5.29
CA GLY A 613 -26.72 35.53 -5.65
C GLY A 613 -27.67 35.66 -6.84
N SER A 614 -28.21 34.52 -7.27
CA SER A 614 -29.08 34.38 -8.45
C SER A 614 -30.50 34.92 -8.29
N GLY A 615 -30.96 35.15 -7.06
CA GLY A 615 -32.35 35.48 -6.73
C GLY A 615 -33.29 34.28 -6.78
N ARG A 616 -32.77 33.05 -6.72
CA ARG A 616 -33.55 31.80 -6.77
C ARG A 616 -33.34 30.97 -5.50
N ASP A 617 -34.26 30.06 -5.25
CA ASP A 617 -34.09 29.01 -4.26
C ASP A 617 -33.22 27.90 -4.87
N GLU A 618 -32.02 27.71 -4.34
CA GLU A 618 -31.01 26.80 -4.88
C GLU A 618 -30.80 25.61 -3.92
N MET A 619 -30.56 24.42 -4.48
CA MET A 619 -30.36 23.22 -3.68
C MET A 619 -28.99 23.23 -3.00
N ALA A 620 -28.96 22.83 -1.74
CA ALA A 620 -27.71 22.72 -0.97
C ALA A 620 -27.39 21.27 -0.58
N ILE A 621 -28.43 20.48 -0.26
CA ILE A 621 -28.28 19.08 0.13
C ILE A 621 -29.40 18.26 -0.52
N PHE A 622 -29.03 17.19 -1.21
CA PHE A 622 -29.98 16.33 -1.92
C PHE A 622 -29.40 14.92 -2.13
N THR A 623 -30.24 14.01 -2.62
CA THR A 623 -29.84 12.65 -3.00
C THR A 623 -30.02 12.44 -4.50
N VAL A 624 -29.24 11.51 -5.07
CA VAL A 624 -29.23 11.24 -6.52
C VAL A 624 -29.87 9.89 -6.83
N ASP A 625 -30.72 9.84 -7.86
CA ASP A 625 -31.35 8.61 -8.34
C ASP A 625 -30.43 7.88 -9.33
N TYR A 626 -29.58 6.99 -8.82
CA TYR A 626 -28.64 6.20 -9.63
C TYR A 626 -28.71 4.71 -9.29
N GLY A 627 -29.69 4.02 -9.88
CA GLY A 627 -29.83 2.57 -9.75
C GLY A 627 -29.98 2.11 -8.29
N LYS A 628 -29.04 1.29 -7.82
CA LYS A 628 -29.03 0.79 -6.43
C LYS A 628 -28.17 1.62 -5.48
N ALA A 629 -27.41 2.58 -6.01
CA ALA A 629 -26.51 3.41 -5.21
C ALA A 629 -27.30 4.33 -4.29
N ARG A 630 -26.70 4.65 -3.14
CA ARG A 630 -27.19 5.71 -2.26
C ARG A 630 -26.18 6.83 -2.28
N ILE A 631 -26.55 7.92 -2.93
CA ILE A 631 -25.67 9.04 -3.19
C ILE A 631 -26.20 10.25 -2.43
N PHE A 632 -25.38 10.77 -1.52
CA PHE A 632 -25.64 11.99 -0.77
C PHE A 632 -24.78 13.12 -1.36
N HIS A 633 -25.42 14.18 -1.83
CA HIS A 633 -24.72 15.34 -2.41
C HIS A 633 -24.90 16.52 -1.47
N THR A 634 -23.78 17.13 -1.07
CA THR A 634 -23.78 18.40 -0.35
C THR A 634 -22.88 19.40 -1.05
N THR A 635 -23.40 20.59 -1.33
CA THR A 635 -22.61 21.72 -1.84
C THR A 635 -22.02 22.56 -0.72
N LEU A 636 -22.30 22.22 0.54
CA LEU A 636 -21.82 22.95 1.70
C LEU A 636 -20.41 22.51 2.12
N GLY A 637 -19.81 23.31 2.97
CA GLY A 637 -18.59 23.00 3.71
C GLY A 637 -17.34 23.52 3.02
N HIS A 638 -17.31 24.76 2.54
CA HIS A 638 -16.09 25.36 1.99
C HIS A 638 -14.91 25.23 2.95
N ALA A 639 -13.81 24.64 2.48
CA ALA A 639 -12.64 24.38 3.29
C ALA A 639 -11.85 25.67 3.56
N GLY A 640 -11.70 26.03 4.83
CA GLY A 640 -10.89 27.18 5.21
C GLY A 640 -9.38 26.96 5.12
N ASN A 641 -8.59 27.95 5.54
CA ASN A 641 -7.13 27.91 5.42
C ASN A 641 -6.45 26.90 6.34
N THR A 642 -7.06 26.60 7.49
CA THR A 642 -6.55 25.68 8.52
C THR A 642 -7.73 25.06 9.26
N LEU A 643 -7.55 23.94 9.98
CA LEU A 643 -8.61 23.36 10.81
C LEU A 643 -9.17 24.34 11.88
N ASP A 644 -8.36 25.27 12.38
CA ASP A 644 -8.81 26.28 13.33
C ASP A 644 -9.64 27.39 12.67
N ASN A 645 -9.32 27.73 11.42
CA ASN A 645 -10.01 28.73 10.61
C ASN A 645 -10.76 28.05 9.45
N ASN A 646 -11.83 27.33 9.79
CA ASN A 646 -12.61 26.51 8.84
C ASN A 646 -14.11 26.60 9.15
N ILE A 647 -14.66 27.82 9.09
CA ILE A 647 -15.96 28.15 9.68
C ILE A 647 -17.14 27.37 9.10
N ALA A 648 -17.19 27.15 7.78
CA ALA A 648 -18.25 26.40 7.12
C ALA A 648 -18.27 24.94 7.59
N MET A 649 -17.10 24.28 7.61
CA MET A 649 -16.99 22.89 8.09
C MET A 649 -17.11 22.76 9.60
N GLN A 650 -16.88 23.83 10.35
CA GLN A 650 -17.13 23.89 11.79
C GLN A 650 -18.63 24.04 12.11
N CYS A 651 -19.49 24.40 11.17
CA CYS A 651 -20.93 24.48 11.42
C CYS A 651 -21.48 23.14 11.91
N ALA A 652 -22.14 23.13 13.06
CA ALA A 652 -22.77 21.93 13.61
C ALA A 652 -23.80 21.35 12.65
N GLY A 653 -24.53 22.19 11.90
CA GLY A 653 -25.48 21.75 10.87
C GLY A 653 -24.82 20.99 9.72
N PHE A 654 -23.66 21.45 9.25
CA PHE A 654 -22.86 20.74 8.26
C PHE A 654 -22.33 19.40 8.80
N GLN A 655 -21.71 19.40 9.98
CA GLN A 655 -21.15 18.18 10.56
C GLN A 655 -22.24 17.11 10.77
N VAL A 656 -23.40 17.50 11.30
CA VAL A 656 -24.52 16.59 11.55
C VAL A 656 -25.12 16.06 10.24
N THR A 657 -25.35 16.92 9.24
CA THR A 657 -25.90 16.48 7.96
C THR A 657 -24.91 15.61 7.17
N LEU A 658 -23.61 15.90 7.23
CA LEU A 658 -22.56 15.05 6.64
C LEU A 658 -22.55 13.67 7.31
N LEU A 659 -22.56 13.61 8.64
CA LEU A 659 -22.58 12.38 9.40
C LEU A 659 -23.82 11.51 9.12
N ARG A 660 -25.01 12.13 9.13
CA ARG A 660 -26.27 11.43 8.86
C ARG A 660 -26.36 11.01 7.38
N GLY A 661 -25.87 11.86 6.47
CA GLY A 661 -25.76 11.57 5.05
C GLY A 661 -24.80 10.40 4.76
N ALA A 662 -23.67 10.35 5.45
CA ALA A 662 -22.68 9.28 5.38
C ALA A 662 -23.26 7.94 5.84
N GLU A 663 -23.93 7.92 7.00
CA GLU A 663 -24.55 6.71 7.53
C GLU A 663 -25.66 6.19 6.62
N TRP A 664 -26.49 7.09 6.11
CA TRP A 664 -27.55 6.76 5.16
C TRP A 664 -27.00 6.25 3.83
N ALA A 665 -25.99 6.90 3.27
CA ALA A 665 -25.36 6.46 2.02
C ALA A 665 -24.77 5.05 2.20
N ALA A 666 -24.09 4.79 3.31
CA ALA A 666 -23.52 3.49 3.59
C ALA A 666 -24.57 2.40 3.85
N THR A 667 -25.60 2.67 4.65
CA THR A 667 -26.46 1.62 5.25
C THR A 667 -27.93 1.69 4.87
N GLY A 668 -28.39 2.82 4.33
CA GLY A 668 -29.80 3.14 4.10
C GLY A 668 -30.54 3.63 5.35
N ASN A 669 -29.90 3.61 6.53
CA ASN A 669 -30.50 4.02 7.80
C ASN A 669 -29.70 5.17 8.44
N VAL A 670 -30.31 5.84 9.41
CA VAL A 670 -29.65 6.83 10.27
C VAL A 670 -30.03 6.54 11.71
N THR A 671 -29.04 6.23 12.54
CA THR A 671 -29.22 5.93 13.97
C THR A 671 -28.77 7.07 14.88
N GLN A 672 -28.05 8.04 14.32
CA GLN A 672 -27.53 9.19 15.06
C GLN A 672 -28.67 10.09 15.57
N PRO A 673 -28.65 10.50 16.85
CA PRO A 673 -29.63 11.42 17.39
C PRO A 673 -29.43 12.84 16.83
N VAL A 674 -30.48 13.65 16.91
CA VAL A 674 -30.37 15.10 16.69
C VAL A 674 -29.72 15.71 17.92
N PRO A 675 -28.57 16.38 17.79
CA PRO A 675 -27.90 16.98 18.93
C PRO A 675 -28.51 18.32 19.31
N ASP A 676 -28.44 18.67 20.60
CA ASP A 676 -29.07 19.89 21.15
C ASP A 676 -28.47 21.19 20.59
N ASP A 677 -27.24 21.14 20.10
CA ASP A 677 -26.51 22.27 19.50
C ASP A 677 -26.69 22.35 17.98
N PHE A 678 -27.64 21.63 17.38
CA PHE A 678 -27.99 21.83 15.96
C PHE A 678 -28.48 23.28 15.74
N PRO A 679 -28.05 23.97 14.67
CA PRO A 679 -28.40 25.38 14.47
C PRO A 679 -29.90 25.64 14.37
N THR A 680 -30.31 26.86 14.73
CA THR A 680 -31.68 27.33 14.52
C THR A 680 -31.74 28.26 13.32
N GLU A 681 -32.92 28.64 12.85
CA GLU A 681 -33.08 29.66 11.80
C GLU A 681 -32.41 31.01 12.15
N LYS A 682 -32.33 31.33 13.46
CA LYS A 682 -31.85 32.62 13.96
C LYS A 682 -30.37 32.61 14.35
N SER A 683 -29.76 31.45 14.57
CA SER A 683 -28.42 31.36 15.14
C SER A 683 -27.64 30.18 14.59
N ILE A 684 -26.39 30.43 14.22
CA ILE A 684 -25.42 29.38 13.90
C ILE A 684 -24.94 28.67 15.16
N SER A 685 -24.32 27.51 14.98
CA SER A 685 -23.61 26.75 16.01
C SER A 685 -22.32 26.18 15.41
N LEU A 686 -21.20 26.27 16.14
CA LEU A 686 -19.88 25.89 15.64
C LEU A 686 -19.20 24.85 16.55
N ARG A 687 -18.66 23.79 15.95
CA ARG A 687 -17.90 22.71 16.57
C ARG A 687 -16.48 22.70 16.04
N LYS A 688 -15.59 23.41 16.74
CA LYS A 688 -14.15 23.47 16.40
C LYS A 688 -13.43 22.11 16.49
N ASN A 689 -13.99 21.18 17.26
CA ASN A 689 -13.40 19.87 17.47
C ASN A 689 -13.89 18.80 16.47
N TYR A 690 -14.70 19.17 15.48
CA TYR A 690 -15.20 18.25 14.45
C TYR A 690 -15.85 16.99 15.04
N LYS A 691 -16.81 17.18 15.95
CA LYS A 691 -17.45 16.11 16.73
C LYS A 691 -18.90 15.92 16.35
#